data_AF-A0A928XQW7-F1
#
_entry.id   AF-A0A928XQW7-F1
#
_cell.length_a   1.000
_cell.length_b   1.000
_cell.length_c   1.000
_cell.angle_alpha   90.00
_cell.angle_beta   90.00
_cell.angle_gamma   90.00
#
_symmetry.space_group_name_H-M   'P 1'
#
loop_
_entity.id
_entity.type
_entity.pdbx_description
1 polymer ?
#
loop_
_entity_poly.entity_id
_entity_poly.type
_entity_poly.pdbx_seq_one_letter_code
_entity_poly.pdbx_strand_id
1 'polypeptide(L)'
;MTYFARLPRALAIVAALLTVLLGTGTALAATTIPGGNVINQTWTPAGSPYIVEGDTIVPAGASLTIQAGTTVLFKSTDAQGGGANTTKVELIINGTLTVAGTTANPVTFQSETGTTAGSWYGIIVNSGASGASISGAVVKHATYGVSSAATGSLLSVVDSTFSTNTNGVHLTGGSPTLTKVTTTGNTYGFHVIPPASPSFVEAQVYDNTSYGLYAYAASGTSTISVDKSTFDKNGSYGVYTYKASAATLTINIKNSIVTNHTTYGVYRYTSYLPTINITYSDIWGNGTNTNATLGAGSFSCNPLYVSPTNRRLTENSPARNSAESGGGDIGALAYTGDPTPGLHGVLWTNKVLSKAGSPYAVAGDLRVPVGVTLTLEPGVTLNFATTDIMACGVVTTKAELQVEGSLYAVGTAAEKITLTSAGTTAGSWNGLRLAPGSSGSTLGYLISEEATNGILYDTTGTGNSLHHLTLKTNTSGLRVDTGSAGADIVEATANTYGAHVNSPGSLALTNALLYANTSYGVYAYAASGTSTVNLMNSTLNANGSYGVYTYKASAATLTVNVTNSIVTNHTTYGVYRYTSYLPTVNITYSDIWGNGTNTNATMGAGSISQNPLYKSASDLRLQASSVCVDAGTATGAPNHDFDGVSRPLDGNGIGGAAFDMGAFELSIVGVCGDGVQNTGEACDDGTNNGSYGYCNTSCSGLGPHCGDNIKNGTEDCDDGNNSNTDSCTNACKNAACGDGFQQAGEACDDGNTSNTDGCLTTCIAASCGDGFQQAGVEECDDGNSSNTDACVAGCKAAKCGDGHVQSGVEACDDGNTNNNDACSNTCALPGCGDGVQQAGEACDDGNKDNTDACLSTCIAASCGDGFVRTGVEECDDGNAANTDACTSTCKAAKCGDGFVQSGVEQCDDANADNTDACLGTCKSAACGDGYVQSGVEACDDGNQVDADGCSNQCKLPGCGDGVIQPGEACDDGNTSDEDACISTCKNASCGDGHVFAAVEKCDDGNLQAGDGCSPLCELEGGTGGAGGTGGSGTGASAGTGASAGSGGTPGSGGGTAGGQGSSDSSSGCGCRVPAGDGAPGALASLLGLLALALRKRRKVRY
;
A
#
# COMPACT_ATOMS: atom_id res chain seq x y z
N MET A 1 -13.81 22.00 -56.03
CA MET A 1 -15.26 22.07 -55.74
C MET A 1 -15.45 21.41 -54.37
N THR A 2 -15.56 22.18 -53.28
CA THR A 2 -16.76 22.91 -52.77
C THR A 2 -17.76 21.95 -52.08
N TYR A 3 -18.22 22.15 -50.84
CA TYR A 3 -18.02 23.27 -49.89
C TYR A 3 -18.51 22.88 -48.47
N PHE A 4 -17.78 23.26 -47.39
CA PHE A 4 -18.27 23.56 -46.01
C PHE A 4 -18.98 22.42 -45.22
N ALA A 5 -19.06 22.37 -43.87
CA ALA A 5 -18.38 23.00 -42.72
C ALA A 5 -18.67 22.08 -41.47
N ARG A 6 -18.65 22.40 -40.16
CA ARG A 6 -18.47 23.63 -39.35
C ARG A 6 -18.16 23.26 -37.87
N LEU A 7 -17.19 23.90 -37.23
CA LEU A 7 -17.03 24.00 -35.75
C LEU A 7 -16.30 25.33 -35.41
N PRO A 8 -16.43 25.89 -34.19
CA PRO A 8 -16.19 27.32 -33.94
C PRO A 8 -14.75 27.69 -33.56
N ARG A 9 -14.45 29.00 -33.63
CA ARG A 9 -13.18 29.62 -33.21
C ARG A 9 -13.39 30.44 -31.92
N ALA A 10 -12.46 30.37 -30.98
CA ALA A 10 -12.37 31.32 -29.85
C ALA A 10 -10.96 31.37 -29.24
N LEU A 11 -9.99 32.00 -29.93
CA LEU A 11 -8.76 32.56 -29.32
C LEU A 11 -8.03 33.46 -30.35
N ALA A 12 -8.37 34.75 -30.43
CA ALA A 12 -7.77 35.67 -31.43
C ALA A 12 -7.91 37.18 -31.13
N ILE A 13 -8.22 37.62 -29.90
CA ILE A 13 -8.43 39.05 -29.57
C ILE A 13 -7.84 39.42 -28.19
N VAL A 14 -6.51 39.33 -28.03
CA VAL A 14 -5.74 40.03 -26.96
C VAL A 14 -4.36 40.42 -27.53
N ALA A 15 -4.33 41.22 -28.61
CA ALA A 15 -3.09 41.51 -29.35
C ALA A 15 -3.04 42.92 -29.98
N ALA A 16 -3.63 43.93 -29.33
CA ALA A 16 -3.66 45.30 -29.86
C ALA A 16 -3.95 46.40 -28.81
N LEU A 17 -3.44 46.30 -27.56
CA LEU A 17 -3.65 47.39 -26.58
C LEU A 17 -2.65 47.42 -25.39
N LEU A 18 -1.34 47.41 -25.67
CA LEU A 18 -0.36 48.01 -24.74
C LEU A 18 0.92 48.45 -25.49
N THR A 19 1.04 49.75 -25.72
CA THR A 19 2.28 50.44 -26.12
C THR A 19 2.37 51.76 -25.36
N VAL A 20 3.60 52.23 -25.13
CA VAL A 20 3.93 53.41 -24.31
C VAL A 20 3.74 53.21 -22.79
N LEU A 21 4.68 52.48 -22.20
CA LEU A 21 5.61 53.13 -21.25
C LEU A 21 7.04 52.71 -21.63
N LEU A 22 8.00 53.65 -21.60
CA LEU A 22 9.38 53.41 -22.03
C LEU A 22 10.30 53.22 -20.82
N GLY A 23 10.38 51.98 -20.33
CA GLY A 23 11.56 51.49 -19.61
C GLY A 23 12.47 50.77 -20.59
N THR A 24 13.78 51.05 -20.56
CA THR A 24 14.75 50.40 -21.46
C THR A 24 15.04 48.98 -20.99
N GLY A 25 14.21 48.02 -21.41
CA GLY A 25 14.51 46.60 -21.25
C GLY A 25 15.80 46.25 -21.99
N THR A 26 16.90 46.14 -21.24
CA THR A 26 18.19 45.67 -21.75
C THR A 26 18.03 44.23 -22.21
N ALA A 27 18.15 43.99 -23.51
CA ALA A 27 18.23 42.64 -24.03
C ALA A 27 19.46 41.96 -23.42
N LEU A 28 19.26 40.86 -22.67
CA LEU A 28 20.35 40.05 -22.17
C LEU A 28 21.14 39.52 -23.38
N ALA A 29 22.35 40.04 -23.55
CA ALA A 29 23.21 39.67 -24.66
C ALA A 29 23.78 38.27 -24.42
N ALA A 30 23.68 37.40 -25.43
CA ALA A 30 24.34 36.10 -25.37
C ALA A 30 25.86 36.30 -25.20
N THR A 31 26.45 35.69 -24.18
CA THR A 31 27.86 35.88 -23.85
C THR A 31 28.73 35.04 -24.77
N THR A 32 29.26 35.65 -25.83
CA THR A 32 30.24 34.98 -26.70
C THR A 32 31.54 34.70 -25.92
N ILE A 33 31.95 33.43 -25.90
CA ILE A 33 33.23 32.95 -25.41
C ILE A 33 34.04 32.49 -26.64
N PRO A 34 35.01 33.29 -27.14
CA PRO A 34 35.82 32.91 -28.30
C PRO A 34 36.75 31.71 -28.09
N GLY A 35 36.78 31.16 -26.86
CA GLY A 35 37.75 30.19 -26.37
C GLY A 35 38.99 30.84 -25.74
N GLY A 36 39.98 30.01 -25.40
CA GLY A 36 41.16 30.38 -24.62
C GLY A 36 41.01 30.08 -23.13
N ASN A 37 41.86 30.70 -22.30
CA ASN A 37 41.93 30.42 -20.86
C ASN A 37 40.83 31.16 -20.08
N VAL A 38 39.97 30.40 -19.39
CA VAL A 38 39.03 30.88 -18.38
C VAL A 38 39.69 30.82 -17.01
N ILE A 39 39.87 31.98 -16.38
CA ILE A 39 40.54 32.11 -15.08
C ILE A 39 39.56 32.68 -14.06
N ASN A 40 39.18 31.86 -13.08
CA ASN A 40 38.39 32.23 -11.90
C ASN A 40 37.05 32.92 -12.24
N GLN A 41 36.34 32.40 -13.25
CA GLN A 41 35.06 32.95 -13.67
C GLN A 41 33.87 32.23 -13.00
N THR A 42 32.78 32.97 -12.82
CA THR A 42 31.45 32.39 -12.57
C THR A 42 30.53 32.75 -13.72
N TRP A 43 29.91 31.73 -14.33
CA TRP A 43 28.89 31.89 -15.36
C TRP A 43 27.51 31.79 -14.71
N THR A 44 26.73 32.87 -14.82
CA THR A 44 25.41 33.06 -14.20
C THR A 44 24.28 33.04 -15.25
N PRO A 45 23.01 32.82 -14.85
CA PRO A 45 21.87 32.91 -15.76
C PRO A 45 21.73 34.26 -16.48
N ALA A 46 22.19 35.36 -15.88
CA ALA A 46 22.12 36.69 -16.49
C ALA A 46 22.99 36.82 -17.77
N GLY A 47 24.09 36.08 -17.87
CA GLY A 47 24.92 36.00 -19.09
C GLY A 47 24.51 34.88 -20.06
N SER A 48 23.44 34.14 -19.76
CA SER A 48 22.96 32.99 -20.55
C SER A 48 22.19 33.46 -21.80
N PRO A 49 22.39 32.83 -22.97
CA PRO A 49 23.28 31.70 -23.23
C PRO A 49 24.74 32.12 -23.44
N TYR A 50 25.67 31.32 -22.92
CA TYR A 50 27.10 31.44 -23.24
C TYR A 50 27.36 30.71 -24.56
N ILE A 51 27.86 31.40 -25.58
CA ILE A 51 28.12 30.83 -26.92
C ILE A 51 29.62 30.60 -27.07
N VAL A 52 30.05 29.34 -27.02
CA VAL A 52 31.46 28.94 -27.06
C VAL A 52 31.89 28.64 -28.49
N GLU A 53 32.81 29.45 -29.03
CA GLU A 53 33.23 29.43 -30.44
C GLU A 53 34.59 28.75 -30.68
N GLY A 54 35.37 28.54 -29.63
CA GLY A 54 36.65 27.85 -29.65
C GLY A 54 36.98 27.28 -28.28
N ASP A 55 38.00 26.42 -28.22
CA ASP A 55 38.27 25.60 -27.03
C ASP A 55 38.46 26.42 -25.76
N THR A 56 37.66 26.12 -24.75
CA THR A 56 37.66 26.83 -23.47
C THR A 56 38.43 26.03 -22.44
N ILE A 57 39.54 26.58 -21.95
CA ILE A 57 40.47 25.90 -21.05
C ILE A 57 40.36 26.51 -19.67
N VAL A 58 40.08 25.70 -18.64
CA VAL A 58 40.31 26.08 -17.24
C VAL A 58 41.71 25.59 -16.87
N PRO A 59 42.74 26.45 -16.77
CA PRO A 59 44.11 26.03 -16.49
C PRO A 59 44.29 25.57 -15.03
N ALA A 60 45.38 24.84 -14.76
CA ALA A 60 45.70 24.38 -13.41
C ALA A 60 45.82 25.57 -12.43
N GLY A 61 45.21 25.45 -11.26
CA GLY A 61 45.13 26.51 -10.26
C GLY A 61 44.02 27.57 -10.49
N ALA A 62 43.28 27.49 -11.61
CA ALA A 62 42.10 28.33 -11.84
C ALA A 62 40.78 27.57 -11.60
N SER A 63 39.68 28.31 -11.46
CA SER A 63 38.32 27.77 -11.39
C SER A 63 37.38 28.28 -12.50
N LEU A 64 36.35 27.47 -12.78
CA LEU A 64 35.12 27.87 -13.45
C LEU A 64 33.92 27.35 -12.66
N THR A 65 33.04 28.24 -12.24
CA THR A 65 31.75 27.93 -11.63
C THR A 65 30.63 28.22 -12.63
N ILE A 66 29.64 27.34 -12.75
CA ILE A 66 28.47 27.52 -13.62
C ILE A 66 27.21 27.29 -12.79
N GLN A 67 26.37 28.32 -12.63
CA GLN A 67 25.20 28.33 -11.75
C GLN A 67 23.95 27.74 -12.39
N ALA A 68 23.05 27.20 -11.57
CA ALA A 68 21.73 26.66 -11.95
C ALA A 68 20.98 27.52 -12.99
N GLY A 69 20.35 26.87 -13.98
CA GLY A 69 19.62 27.54 -15.07
C GLY A 69 20.49 28.12 -16.20
N THR A 70 21.83 28.17 -16.04
CA THR A 70 22.73 28.63 -17.12
C THR A 70 22.71 27.67 -18.31
N THR A 71 22.64 28.22 -19.53
CA THR A 71 22.78 27.47 -20.79
C THR A 71 24.10 27.80 -21.48
N VAL A 72 24.80 26.76 -21.93
CA VAL A 72 26.07 26.83 -22.67
C VAL A 72 25.87 26.16 -24.04
N LEU A 73 26.11 26.92 -25.10
CA LEU A 73 25.94 26.54 -26.49
C LEU A 73 27.32 26.45 -27.17
N PHE A 74 27.68 25.29 -27.69
CA PHE A 74 28.97 25.07 -28.37
C PHE A 74 28.81 25.14 -29.89
N LYS A 75 29.72 25.82 -30.60
CA LYS A 75 29.77 25.74 -32.08
C LYS A 75 30.11 24.31 -32.51
N SER A 76 29.52 23.86 -33.62
CA SER A 76 29.80 22.55 -34.22
C SER A 76 31.11 22.50 -35.03
N THR A 77 31.83 23.62 -35.09
CA THR A 77 33.14 23.78 -35.73
C THR A 77 33.98 24.66 -34.83
N ASP A 78 35.17 24.19 -34.44
CA ASP A 78 36.13 25.00 -33.69
C ASP A 78 36.77 26.08 -34.58
N ALA A 79 36.76 27.33 -34.09
CA ALA A 79 37.36 28.48 -34.76
C ALA A 79 38.89 28.59 -34.58
N GLN A 80 39.49 27.86 -33.64
CA GLN A 80 40.92 27.95 -33.32
C GLN A 80 41.78 26.86 -33.98
N GLY A 81 41.22 25.69 -34.27
CA GLY A 81 41.91 24.50 -34.78
C GLY A 81 42.72 23.76 -33.70
N GLY A 82 42.24 23.73 -32.46
CA GLY A 82 43.02 23.40 -31.25
C GLY A 82 42.68 22.08 -30.55
N GLY A 83 42.78 22.11 -29.22
CA GLY A 83 42.19 21.12 -28.32
C GLY A 83 42.73 19.69 -28.39
N ALA A 84 41.92 18.76 -27.88
CA ALA A 84 42.04 17.32 -28.13
C ALA A 84 41.43 16.93 -29.50
N ASN A 85 40.63 17.81 -30.10
CA ASN A 85 40.01 17.66 -31.40
C ASN A 85 40.00 18.98 -32.20
N THR A 86 40.93 19.11 -33.15
CA THR A 86 41.15 20.29 -34.01
C THR A 86 40.02 20.59 -35.02
N THR A 87 38.77 20.20 -34.73
CA THR A 87 37.58 20.43 -35.56
C THR A 87 36.31 20.76 -34.77
N LYS A 88 36.26 20.57 -33.44
CA LYS A 88 35.04 20.73 -32.63
C LYS A 88 35.36 21.34 -31.28
N VAL A 89 34.53 22.29 -30.85
CA VAL A 89 34.75 23.04 -29.60
C VAL A 89 34.70 22.15 -28.36
N GLU A 90 35.61 22.43 -27.43
CA GLU A 90 35.80 21.73 -26.15
C GLU A 90 35.64 22.63 -24.91
N LEU A 91 35.31 22.00 -23.78
CA LEU A 91 35.52 22.56 -22.44
C LEU A 91 36.56 21.70 -21.70
N ILE A 92 37.81 22.17 -21.66
CA ILE A 92 38.98 21.45 -21.14
C ILE A 92 39.27 21.87 -19.70
N ILE A 93 39.23 20.92 -18.76
CA ILE A 93 39.45 21.17 -17.33
C ILE A 93 40.81 20.63 -16.91
N ASN A 94 41.74 21.54 -16.62
CA ASN A 94 43.01 21.30 -15.91
C ASN A 94 43.01 21.93 -14.49
N GLY A 95 42.12 22.89 -14.24
CA GLY A 95 41.87 23.48 -12.92
C GLY A 95 40.68 22.82 -12.22
N THR A 96 39.78 23.65 -11.68
CA THR A 96 38.56 23.21 -10.99
C THR A 96 37.30 23.58 -11.77
N LEU A 97 36.41 22.62 -12.02
CA LEU A 97 35.06 22.85 -12.54
C LEU A 97 34.01 22.62 -11.45
N THR A 98 33.09 23.56 -11.29
CA THR A 98 31.89 23.41 -10.45
C THR A 98 30.64 23.75 -11.26
N VAL A 99 29.83 22.74 -11.57
CA VAL A 99 28.49 22.93 -12.17
C VAL A 99 27.45 22.71 -11.09
N ALA A 100 26.75 23.78 -10.72
CA ALA A 100 25.80 23.83 -9.61
C ALA A 100 24.34 23.87 -10.14
N GLY A 101 23.97 22.91 -10.98
CA GLY A 101 22.61 22.73 -11.46
C GLY A 101 21.71 21.97 -10.48
N THR A 102 20.40 22.07 -10.70
CA THR A 102 19.36 21.34 -9.97
C THR A 102 18.34 20.73 -10.93
N THR A 103 17.52 19.79 -10.47
CA THR A 103 16.45 19.18 -11.28
C THR A 103 15.40 20.19 -11.76
N ALA A 104 15.16 21.26 -11.00
CA ALA A 104 14.26 22.36 -11.38
C ALA A 104 14.93 23.36 -12.34
N ASN A 105 16.19 23.72 -12.07
CA ASN A 105 16.98 24.69 -12.84
C ASN A 105 18.31 24.05 -13.31
N PRO A 106 18.28 23.19 -14.34
CA PRO A 106 19.47 22.45 -14.77
C PRO A 106 20.45 23.33 -15.52
N VAL A 107 21.75 23.05 -15.41
CA VAL A 107 22.75 23.66 -16.30
C VAL A 107 22.77 22.88 -17.61
N THR A 108 22.45 23.54 -18.71
CA THR A 108 22.32 22.88 -20.02
C THR A 108 23.55 23.10 -20.89
N PHE A 109 24.22 22.02 -21.28
CA PHE A 109 25.34 22.01 -22.23
C PHE A 109 24.88 21.35 -23.54
N GLN A 110 24.92 22.08 -24.65
CA GLN A 110 24.48 21.55 -25.94
C GLN A 110 25.19 22.19 -27.13
N SER A 111 25.05 21.59 -28.31
CA SER A 111 25.38 22.27 -29.57
C SER A 111 24.50 23.52 -29.75
N GLU A 112 25.08 24.60 -30.27
CA GLU A 112 24.34 25.78 -30.75
C GLU A 112 23.45 25.40 -31.95
N THR A 113 24.03 24.66 -32.89
CA THR A 113 23.35 24.16 -34.09
C THR A 113 23.56 22.65 -34.25
N GLY A 114 22.53 21.96 -34.77
CA GLY A 114 22.53 20.50 -34.88
C GLY A 114 22.03 19.78 -33.62
N THR A 115 21.28 18.71 -33.84
CA THR A 115 20.68 17.84 -32.79
C THR A 115 21.23 16.42 -32.82
N THR A 116 22.35 16.21 -33.51
CA THR A 116 23.00 14.92 -33.71
C THR A 116 24.04 14.65 -32.62
N ALA A 117 24.19 13.39 -32.21
CA ALA A 117 25.32 12.98 -31.38
C ALA A 117 26.65 13.36 -32.04
N GLY A 118 27.59 13.89 -31.26
CA GLY A 118 28.90 14.33 -31.75
C GLY A 118 28.91 15.64 -32.54
N SER A 119 27.93 16.54 -32.34
CA SER A 119 27.95 17.88 -32.96
C SER A 119 29.05 18.77 -32.35
N TRP A 120 29.33 18.65 -31.05
CA TRP A 120 30.51 19.22 -30.38
C TRP A 120 31.36 18.10 -29.74
N TYR A 121 32.54 18.40 -29.17
CA TYR A 121 33.40 17.35 -28.63
C TYR A 121 32.97 16.89 -27.23
N GLY A 122 33.09 17.73 -26.21
CA GLY A 122 32.65 17.39 -24.85
C GLY A 122 33.24 18.23 -23.72
N ILE A 123 32.86 17.90 -22.49
CA ILE A 123 33.55 18.33 -21.26
C ILE A 123 34.71 17.36 -21.01
N ILE A 124 35.94 17.84 -21.04
CA ILE A 124 37.17 17.02 -21.01
C ILE A 124 37.95 17.30 -19.72
N VAL A 125 37.84 16.40 -18.73
CA VAL A 125 38.51 16.52 -17.43
C VAL A 125 39.83 15.75 -17.46
N ASN A 126 40.94 16.49 -17.53
CA ASN A 126 42.27 15.88 -17.67
C ASN A 126 42.79 15.28 -16.36
N SER A 127 43.82 14.44 -16.45
CA SER A 127 44.43 13.77 -15.30
C SER A 127 45.09 14.71 -14.28
N GLY A 128 45.43 15.93 -14.71
CA GLY A 128 45.93 17.01 -13.85
C GLY A 128 44.85 17.95 -13.28
N ALA A 129 43.56 17.69 -13.52
CA ALA A 129 42.48 18.49 -12.97
C ALA A 129 42.53 18.54 -11.43
N SER A 130 42.24 19.71 -10.86
CA SER A 130 42.18 19.93 -9.41
C SER A 130 40.83 19.52 -8.80
N GLY A 131 39.77 19.46 -9.62
CA GLY A 131 38.47 18.93 -9.25
C GLY A 131 37.41 19.15 -10.34
N ALA A 132 36.39 18.30 -10.40
CA ALA A 132 35.24 18.44 -11.28
C ALA A 132 33.98 17.96 -10.58
N SER A 133 33.16 18.89 -10.08
CA SER A 133 31.84 18.61 -9.53
C SER A 133 30.77 18.97 -10.58
N ILE A 134 29.93 18.01 -10.94
CA ILE A 134 28.85 18.21 -11.91
C ILE A 134 27.51 17.79 -11.29
N SER A 135 26.74 18.76 -10.82
CA SER A 135 25.38 18.57 -10.27
C SER A 135 24.32 19.09 -11.22
N GLY A 136 23.20 18.37 -11.35
CA GLY A 136 21.99 18.81 -12.07
C GLY A 136 22.24 19.32 -13.49
N ALA A 137 23.17 18.70 -14.23
CA ALA A 137 23.51 19.10 -15.59
C ALA A 137 22.69 18.32 -16.63
N VAL A 138 22.35 18.96 -17.74
CA VAL A 138 21.77 18.31 -18.93
C VAL A 138 22.76 18.48 -20.08
N VAL A 139 23.43 17.40 -20.47
CA VAL A 139 24.50 17.41 -21.48
C VAL A 139 24.10 16.62 -22.72
N LYS A 140 24.04 17.27 -23.87
CA LYS A 140 23.48 16.68 -25.10
C LYS A 140 24.21 17.06 -26.39
N HIS A 141 24.06 16.20 -27.39
CA HIS A 141 24.64 16.33 -28.75
C HIS A 141 26.20 16.31 -28.79
N ALA A 142 26.88 15.89 -27.72
CA ALA A 142 28.34 15.83 -27.63
C ALA A 142 28.91 14.51 -28.20
N THR A 143 30.23 14.45 -28.41
CA THR A 143 30.97 13.21 -28.70
C THR A 143 31.21 12.44 -27.38
N TYR A 144 31.52 13.18 -26.33
CA TYR A 144 31.56 12.74 -24.93
C TYR A 144 30.76 13.75 -24.12
N GLY A 145 29.69 13.34 -23.42
CA GLY A 145 28.99 14.27 -22.53
C GLY A 145 29.91 14.76 -21.42
N VAL A 146 30.58 13.82 -20.75
CA VAL A 146 31.86 14.08 -20.07
C VAL A 146 32.86 12.98 -20.41
N SER A 147 34.11 13.37 -20.62
CA SER A 147 35.28 12.49 -20.70
C SER A 147 36.21 12.81 -19.54
N SER A 148 36.70 11.81 -18.81
CA SER A 148 37.61 12.05 -17.68
C SER A 148 38.77 11.08 -17.60
N ALA A 149 39.95 11.65 -17.39
CA ALA A 149 41.19 10.99 -16.99
C ALA A 149 41.63 11.38 -15.55
N ALA A 150 40.79 12.12 -14.82
CA ALA A 150 41.08 12.62 -13.48
C ALA A 150 41.48 11.50 -12.51
N THR A 151 42.40 11.78 -11.59
CA THR A 151 42.88 10.79 -10.61
C THR A 151 41.98 10.74 -9.36
N GLY A 152 42.00 9.61 -8.64
CA GLY A 152 41.15 9.41 -7.45
C GLY A 152 39.66 9.69 -7.71
N SER A 153 38.98 10.25 -6.72
CA SER A 153 37.56 10.63 -6.79
C SER A 153 37.34 12.10 -7.22
N LEU A 154 38.28 12.70 -7.97
CA LEU A 154 38.24 14.14 -8.30
C LEU A 154 37.11 14.54 -9.26
N LEU A 155 36.54 13.58 -10.01
CA LEU A 155 35.26 13.76 -10.70
C LEU A 155 34.13 13.23 -9.80
N SER A 156 33.11 14.06 -9.59
CA SER A 156 31.81 13.66 -9.05
C SER A 156 30.71 14.12 -10.00
N VAL A 157 29.72 13.26 -10.22
CA VAL A 157 28.55 13.58 -11.06
C VAL A 157 27.28 13.17 -10.31
N VAL A 158 26.35 14.11 -10.14
CA VAL A 158 25.14 13.97 -9.31
C VAL A 158 23.92 14.48 -10.06
N ASP A 159 22.80 13.74 -10.01
CA ASP A 159 21.48 14.13 -10.54
C ASP A 159 21.51 14.71 -11.98
N SER A 160 22.43 14.22 -12.81
CA SER A 160 22.73 14.78 -14.14
C SER A 160 22.32 13.85 -15.27
N THR A 161 21.81 14.42 -16.36
CA THR A 161 21.31 13.71 -17.54
C THR A 161 22.23 13.90 -18.74
N PHE A 162 22.71 12.79 -19.32
CA PHE A 162 23.47 12.75 -20.56
C PHE A 162 22.60 12.16 -21.67
N SER A 163 22.13 12.99 -22.62
CA SER A 163 21.22 12.57 -23.68
C SER A 163 21.74 12.78 -25.10
N THR A 164 21.56 11.79 -25.98
CA THR A 164 21.88 11.91 -27.42
C THR A 164 23.34 12.33 -27.70
N ASN A 165 24.29 11.80 -26.93
CA ASN A 165 25.73 11.91 -27.15
C ASN A 165 26.29 10.63 -27.79
N THR A 166 27.52 10.60 -28.31
CA THR A 166 28.12 9.32 -28.71
C THR A 166 28.43 8.48 -27.46
N ASN A 167 29.11 9.07 -26.49
CA ASN A 167 29.28 8.52 -25.14
C ASN A 167 28.59 9.48 -24.16
N GLY A 168 27.69 9.00 -23.30
CA GLY A 168 27.11 9.83 -22.24
C GLY A 168 28.21 10.24 -21.25
N VAL A 169 28.84 9.25 -20.63
CA VAL A 169 29.99 9.41 -19.75
C VAL A 169 31.11 8.46 -20.19
N HIS A 170 32.33 8.99 -20.36
CA HIS A 170 33.53 8.24 -20.71
C HIS A 170 34.62 8.41 -19.66
N LEU A 171 35.20 7.31 -19.19
CA LEU A 171 36.17 7.30 -18.09
C LEU A 171 37.41 6.49 -18.48
N THR A 172 38.58 7.10 -18.33
CA THR A 172 39.90 6.50 -18.62
C THR A 172 40.84 6.48 -17.41
N GLY A 173 40.49 7.21 -16.34
CA GLY A 173 41.22 7.23 -15.06
C GLY A 173 40.28 7.34 -13.85
N GLY A 174 40.90 7.31 -12.67
CA GLY A 174 40.23 7.60 -11.39
C GLY A 174 39.29 6.50 -10.86
N SER A 175 38.59 6.86 -9.79
CA SER A 175 37.54 6.09 -9.13
C SER A 175 36.38 7.03 -8.74
N PRO A 176 35.72 7.67 -9.72
CA PRO A 176 34.65 8.62 -9.46
C PRO A 176 33.39 7.91 -8.97
N THR A 177 32.58 8.61 -8.17
CA THR A 177 31.22 8.18 -7.82
C THR A 177 30.23 9.00 -8.65
N LEU A 178 29.30 8.30 -9.30
CA LEU A 178 28.28 8.86 -10.17
C LEU A 178 26.91 8.45 -9.62
N THR A 179 26.21 9.42 -9.03
CA THR A 179 24.96 9.21 -8.26
C THR A 179 23.77 9.79 -9.02
N LYS A 180 22.68 9.03 -9.17
CA LYS A 180 21.46 9.45 -9.87
C LYS A 180 21.68 9.91 -11.32
N VAL A 181 22.77 9.45 -11.93
CA VAL A 181 23.13 9.82 -13.30
C VAL A 181 22.21 9.11 -14.29
N THR A 182 21.53 9.91 -15.12
CA THR A 182 20.67 9.42 -16.20
C THR A 182 21.43 9.44 -17.52
N THR A 183 21.39 8.35 -18.29
CA THR A 183 21.98 8.28 -19.63
C THR A 183 20.97 7.71 -20.61
N THR A 184 20.62 8.48 -21.65
CA THR A 184 19.59 8.06 -22.62
C THR A 184 19.83 8.47 -24.07
N GLY A 185 19.46 7.61 -25.02
CA GLY A 185 19.59 7.89 -26.45
C GLY A 185 21.04 8.07 -26.95
N ASN A 186 22.05 7.77 -26.13
CA ASN A 186 23.46 7.85 -26.52
C ASN A 186 23.85 6.65 -27.40
N THR A 187 25.08 6.55 -27.91
CA THR A 187 25.59 5.25 -28.42
C THR A 187 25.95 4.33 -27.27
N TYR A 188 26.74 4.83 -26.32
CA TYR A 188 27.01 4.18 -25.04
C TYR A 188 26.59 5.10 -23.88
N GLY A 189 25.88 4.57 -22.88
CA GLY A 189 25.56 5.32 -21.67
C GLY A 189 26.82 5.62 -20.86
N PHE A 190 27.46 4.55 -20.37
CA PHE A 190 28.76 4.54 -19.71
C PHE A 190 29.79 3.79 -20.56
N HIS A 191 30.97 4.38 -20.78
CA HIS A 191 32.11 3.75 -21.46
C HIS A 191 33.37 3.87 -20.62
N VAL A 192 33.80 2.76 -20.01
CA VAL A 192 34.90 2.70 -19.04
C VAL A 192 36.12 1.96 -19.59
N ILE A 193 37.26 2.64 -19.60
CA ILE A 193 38.57 2.08 -19.94
C ILE A 193 39.45 2.09 -18.67
N PRO A 194 39.70 0.92 -18.06
CA PRO A 194 40.73 0.70 -17.06
C PRO A 194 42.06 1.43 -17.34
N PRO A 195 42.67 2.08 -16.32
CA PRO A 195 42.51 1.81 -14.88
C PRO A 195 41.26 2.41 -14.19
N ALA A 196 40.42 3.20 -14.87
CA ALA A 196 39.17 3.72 -14.33
C ALA A 196 38.34 2.67 -13.56
N SER A 197 38.01 2.99 -12.30
CA SER A 197 37.28 2.12 -11.35
C SER A 197 36.09 2.86 -10.71
N PRO A 198 35.07 3.26 -11.51
CA PRO A 198 33.93 4.03 -11.03
C PRO A 198 32.93 3.23 -10.20
N SER A 199 32.14 3.95 -9.41
CA SER A 199 30.90 3.46 -8.79
C SER A 199 29.70 4.22 -9.35
N PHE A 200 28.76 3.49 -9.95
CA PHE A 200 27.47 3.99 -10.39
C PHE A 200 26.42 3.64 -9.32
N VAL A 201 25.70 4.64 -8.83
CA VAL A 201 24.73 4.51 -7.72
C VAL A 201 23.42 5.18 -8.15
N GLU A 202 22.29 4.49 -8.02
CA GLU A 202 20.97 5.05 -8.41
C GLU A 202 20.91 5.52 -9.88
N ALA A 203 21.75 4.94 -10.76
CA ALA A 203 21.88 5.35 -12.15
C ALA A 203 20.74 4.81 -13.03
N GLN A 204 20.24 5.65 -13.93
CA GLN A 204 19.17 5.31 -14.88
C GLN A 204 19.74 5.24 -16.31
N VAL A 205 19.87 4.04 -16.86
CA VAL A 205 20.62 3.79 -18.10
C VAL A 205 19.69 3.17 -19.13
N TYR A 206 19.06 3.99 -19.97
CA TYR A 206 17.93 3.52 -20.78
C TYR A 206 17.83 4.08 -22.20
N ASP A 207 17.26 3.29 -23.11
CA ASP A 207 17.05 3.66 -24.52
C ASP A 207 18.33 4.12 -25.26
N ASN A 208 19.52 3.79 -24.75
CA ASN A 208 20.79 4.06 -25.45
C ASN A 208 20.90 3.11 -26.66
N THR A 209 21.30 3.62 -27.81
CA THR A 209 21.22 2.93 -29.11
C THR A 209 22.10 1.69 -29.25
N SER A 210 23.10 1.48 -28.37
CA SER A 210 23.93 0.27 -28.36
C SER A 210 24.08 -0.35 -26.96
N TYR A 211 24.93 0.21 -26.09
CA TYR A 211 25.26 -0.40 -24.80
C TYR A 211 24.90 0.52 -23.62
N GLY A 212 24.39 -0.03 -22.53
CA GLY A 212 24.21 0.68 -21.27
C GLY A 212 25.56 1.00 -20.62
N LEU A 213 26.30 -0.04 -20.23
CA LEU A 213 27.69 0.02 -19.79
C LEU A 213 28.58 -0.80 -20.72
N TYR A 214 29.63 -0.17 -21.22
CA TYR A 214 30.70 -0.76 -22.02
C TYR A 214 32.03 -0.67 -21.27
N ALA A 215 32.70 -1.80 -21.02
CA ALA A 215 33.98 -1.81 -20.31
C ALA A 215 35.06 -2.66 -21.01
N TYR A 216 36.24 -2.06 -21.23
CA TYR A 216 37.38 -2.72 -21.90
C TYR A 216 38.72 -2.54 -21.16
N ALA A 217 39.18 -3.60 -20.49
CA ALA A 217 40.47 -3.57 -19.81
C ALA A 217 41.63 -3.98 -20.74
N ALA A 218 42.35 -3.02 -21.32
CA ALA A 218 43.55 -3.30 -22.12
C ALA A 218 44.75 -3.75 -21.26
N SER A 219 44.90 -3.20 -20.04
CA SER A 219 45.92 -3.53 -19.05
C SER A 219 45.47 -3.13 -17.65
N GLY A 220 46.31 -3.32 -16.62
CA GLY A 220 46.05 -2.85 -15.26
C GLY A 220 45.02 -3.67 -14.49
N THR A 221 44.45 -3.07 -13.43
CA THR A 221 43.40 -3.66 -12.59
C THR A 221 42.33 -2.61 -12.33
N SER A 222 41.06 -2.98 -12.53
CA SER A 222 39.91 -2.12 -12.21
C SER A 222 38.75 -2.91 -11.62
N THR A 223 37.99 -2.22 -10.77
CA THR A 223 36.71 -2.70 -10.25
C THR A 223 35.64 -1.65 -10.58
N ILE A 224 34.57 -2.08 -11.24
CA ILE A 224 33.40 -1.25 -11.55
C ILE A 224 32.26 -1.70 -10.65
N SER A 225 31.65 -0.77 -9.94
CA SER A 225 30.47 -1.04 -9.10
C SER A 225 29.23 -0.43 -9.74
N VAL A 226 28.14 -1.18 -9.73
CA VAL A 226 26.78 -0.78 -10.11
C VAL A 226 25.89 -1.17 -8.94
N ASP A 227 25.44 -0.18 -8.18
CA ASP A 227 24.54 -0.36 -7.03
C ASP A 227 23.23 0.41 -7.24
N LYS A 228 22.13 -0.13 -6.75
CA LYS A 228 20.77 0.46 -6.85
C LYS A 228 20.42 1.04 -8.22
N SER A 229 20.87 0.44 -9.33
CA SER A 229 20.77 1.07 -10.66
C SER A 229 19.77 0.35 -11.56
N THR A 230 19.13 1.08 -12.48
CA THR A 230 18.19 0.53 -13.46
C THR A 230 18.74 0.69 -14.87
N PHE A 231 19.07 -0.43 -15.50
CA PHE A 231 19.46 -0.53 -16.90
C PHE A 231 18.25 -1.09 -17.67
N ASP A 232 17.70 -0.34 -18.62
CA ASP A 232 16.46 -0.74 -19.30
C ASP A 232 16.50 -0.45 -20.81
N LYS A 233 16.15 -1.42 -21.65
CA LYS A 233 15.81 -1.19 -23.07
C LYS A 233 16.92 -0.57 -23.94
N ASN A 234 18.17 -0.56 -23.48
CA ASN A 234 19.35 -0.26 -24.30
C ASN A 234 19.44 -1.24 -25.48
N GLY A 235 19.79 -0.72 -26.66
CA GLY A 235 19.52 -1.32 -27.97
C GLY A 235 20.26 -2.61 -28.31
N SER A 236 21.26 -3.02 -27.52
CA SER A 236 21.97 -4.30 -27.67
C SER A 236 22.30 -4.94 -26.33
N TYR A 237 23.11 -4.29 -25.49
CA TYR A 237 23.54 -4.86 -24.19
C TYR A 237 23.21 -3.91 -23.03
N GLY A 238 22.78 -4.47 -21.90
CA GLY A 238 22.75 -3.73 -20.63
C GLY A 238 24.17 -3.45 -20.15
N VAL A 239 24.94 -4.52 -19.95
CA VAL A 239 26.37 -4.49 -19.60
C VAL A 239 27.16 -5.39 -20.56
N TYR A 240 28.15 -4.82 -21.27
CA TYR A 240 29.10 -5.56 -22.10
C TYR A 240 30.53 -5.37 -21.59
N THR A 241 31.22 -6.46 -21.27
CA THR A 241 32.59 -6.39 -20.70
C THR A 241 33.57 -7.38 -21.34
N TYR A 242 34.80 -6.90 -21.55
CA TYR A 242 35.93 -7.73 -21.98
C TYR A 242 37.27 -7.17 -21.47
N LYS A 243 38.31 -8.00 -21.52
CA LYS A 243 39.67 -7.64 -21.08
C LYS A 243 40.74 -8.24 -21.99
N ALA A 244 41.97 -7.77 -21.88
CA ALA A 244 43.15 -8.48 -22.35
C ALA A 244 43.52 -9.62 -21.39
N SER A 245 44.40 -10.53 -21.82
CA SER A 245 44.90 -11.62 -20.98
C SER A 245 45.55 -11.11 -19.68
N ALA A 246 46.42 -10.10 -19.77
CA ALA A 246 47.20 -9.54 -18.67
C ALA A 246 46.49 -8.48 -17.80
N ALA A 247 45.22 -8.15 -18.10
CA ALA A 247 44.44 -7.18 -17.32
C ALA A 247 43.52 -7.87 -16.30
N THR A 248 43.15 -7.17 -15.22
CA THR A 248 42.13 -7.60 -14.26
C THR A 248 40.94 -6.64 -14.34
N LEU A 249 39.74 -7.18 -14.53
CA LEU A 249 38.50 -6.42 -14.55
C LEU A 249 37.43 -7.16 -13.76
N THR A 250 36.88 -6.50 -12.75
CA THR A 250 35.77 -6.99 -11.93
C THR A 250 34.59 -6.04 -12.05
N ILE A 251 33.40 -6.59 -12.30
CA ILE A 251 32.13 -5.87 -12.29
C ILE A 251 31.29 -6.39 -11.13
N ASN A 252 30.83 -5.51 -10.26
CA ASN A 252 29.87 -5.83 -9.20
C ASN A 252 28.53 -5.19 -9.55
N ILE A 253 27.49 -6.00 -9.71
CA ILE A 253 26.11 -5.56 -9.94
C ILE A 253 25.30 -5.95 -8.72
N LYS A 254 24.74 -4.95 -8.03
CA LYS A 254 24.10 -5.11 -6.72
C LYS A 254 22.84 -4.26 -6.60
N ASN A 255 21.81 -4.76 -5.92
CA ASN A 255 20.54 -4.05 -5.70
C ASN A 255 19.95 -3.46 -7.00
N SER A 256 20.20 -4.07 -8.17
CA SER A 256 20.01 -3.42 -9.48
C SER A 256 19.08 -4.22 -10.40
N ILE A 257 18.48 -3.53 -11.39
CA ILE A 257 17.60 -4.13 -12.39
C ILE A 257 18.25 -3.96 -13.77
N VAL A 258 18.28 -5.02 -14.59
CA VAL A 258 18.88 -5.03 -15.94
C VAL A 258 17.93 -5.73 -16.94
N THR A 259 17.15 -4.94 -17.68
CA THR A 259 15.96 -5.44 -18.40
C THR A 259 15.82 -5.01 -19.85
N ASN A 260 15.09 -5.81 -20.62
CA ASN A 260 14.57 -5.48 -21.96
C ASN A 260 15.65 -5.20 -23.04
N HIS A 261 16.89 -5.66 -22.85
CA HIS A 261 17.97 -5.49 -23.82
C HIS A 261 17.91 -6.53 -24.95
N THR A 262 18.11 -6.09 -26.19
CA THR A 262 17.83 -6.94 -27.38
C THR A 262 18.78 -8.13 -27.54
N THR A 263 20.01 -8.05 -27.00
CA THR A 263 21.07 -9.04 -27.19
C THR A 263 21.39 -9.76 -25.87
N TYR A 264 21.90 -9.05 -24.85
CA TYR A 264 22.07 -9.61 -23.51
C TYR A 264 21.78 -8.57 -22.41
N GLY A 265 21.35 -9.05 -21.23
CA GLY A 265 21.32 -8.25 -20.01
C GLY A 265 22.74 -7.93 -19.55
N VAL A 266 23.44 -8.94 -19.04
CA VAL A 266 24.84 -8.84 -18.57
C VAL A 266 25.72 -9.85 -19.30
N TYR A 267 26.68 -9.35 -20.08
CA TYR A 267 27.57 -10.16 -20.90
C TYR A 267 29.06 -10.02 -20.55
N ARG A 268 29.68 -11.18 -20.35
CA ARG A 268 31.11 -11.42 -20.22
C ARG A 268 31.65 -12.01 -21.51
N TYR A 269 32.63 -11.36 -22.13
CA TYR A 269 33.29 -11.90 -23.32
C TYR A 269 34.07 -13.19 -22.99
N THR A 270 33.86 -14.24 -23.80
CA THR A 270 34.20 -15.62 -23.43
C THR A 270 35.67 -15.97 -23.58
N SER A 271 36.38 -15.40 -24.56
CA SER A 271 37.81 -15.69 -24.79
C SER A 271 38.74 -15.03 -23.77
N TYR A 272 38.27 -13.99 -23.08
CA TYR A 272 39.03 -13.26 -22.06
C TYR A 272 38.09 -12.82 -20.93
N LEU A 273 37.94 -13.68 -19.93
CA LEU A 273 36.93 -13.56 -18.87
C LEU A 273 37.28 -12.47 -17.83
N PRO A 274 36.54 -11.34 -17.76
CA PRO A 274 36.41 -10.57 -16.53
C PRO A 274 35.64 -11.34 -15.44
N THR A 275 35.80 -10.90 -14.20
CA THR A 275 34.93 -11.31 -13.08
C THR A 275 33.64 -10.49 -13.16
N ILE A 276 32.50 -11.15 -13.06
CA ILE A 276 31.20 -10.48 -12.87
C ILE A 276 30.52 -11.12 -11.67
N ASN A 277 30.20 -10.30 -10.68
CA ASN A 277 29.43 -10.66 -9.51
C ASN A 277 28.04 -10.01 -9.64
N ILE A 278 26.98 -10.80 -9.55
CA ILE A 278 25.59 -10.33 -9.56
C ILE A 278 24.95 -10.80 -8.26
N THR A 279 24.45 -9.88 -7.44
CA THR A 279 23.84 -10.17 -6.12
C THR A 279 22.65 -9.26 -5.87
N TYR A 280 21.58 -9.75 -5.23
CA TYR A 280 20.36 -8.95 -4.93
C TYR A 280 19.87 -8.14 -6.14
N SER A 281 19.85 -8.73 -7.32
CA SER A 281 19.60 -8.02 -8.59
C SER A 281 18.69 -8.82 -9.52
N ASP A 282 17.85 -8.13 -10.28
CA ASP A 282 16.91 -8.72 -11.23
C ASP A 282 17.41 -8.54 -12.66
N ILE A 283 17.58 -9.64 -13.39
CA ILE A 283 18.11 -9.66 -14.75
C ILE A 283 17.10 -10.38 -15.66
N TRP A 284 16.13 -9.64 -16.22
CA TRP A 284 14.94 -10.21 -16.87
C TRP A 284 14.59 -9.62 -18.25
N GLY A 285 13.82 -10.35 -19.07
CA GLY A 285 13.25 -9.84 -20.32
C GLY A 285 14.26 -9.51 -21.43
N ASN A 286 15.52 -9.93 -21.29
CA ASN A 286 16.57 -9.68 -22.27
C ASN A 286 16.63 -10.81 -23.32
N GLY A 287 17.19 -10.53 -24.50
CA GLY A 287 17.46 -11.54 -25.53
C GLY A 287 18.28 -12.73 -25.04
N THR A 288 19.12 -12.53 -24.02
CA THR A 288 19.60 -13.53 -23.07
C THR A 288 19.96 -12.81 -21.76
N ASN A 289 19.41 -13.22 -20.62
CA ASN A 289 19.59 -12.47 -19.37
C ASN A 289 21.07 -12.33 -18.96
N THR A 290 21.84 -13.42 -18.86
CA THR A 290 23.29 -13.32 -18.65
C THR A 290 24.06 -14.59 -19.06
N ASN A 291 25.38 -14.47 -19.26
CA ASN A 291 26.34 -15.57 -19.28
C ASN A 291 27.34 -15.55 -18.10
N ALA A 292 27.05 -14.75 -17.07
CA ALA A 292 27.58 -14.87 -15.73
C ALA A 292 26.67 -15.77 -14.88
N THR A 293 27.08 -16.09 -13.66
CA THR A 293 26.25 -16.82 -12.69
C THR A 293 25.54 -15.80 -11.80
N LEU A 294 24.22 -15.94 -11.63
CA LEU A 294 23.46 -15.19 -10.63
C LEU A 294 23.88 -15.64 -9.22
N GLY A 295 24.29 -14.69 -8.38
CA GLY A 295 24.64 -14.92 -6.98
C GLY A 295 23.46 -14.66 -6.04
N ALA A 296 23.73 -14.76 -4.73
CA ALA A 296 22.72 -14.67 -3.67
C ALA A 296 21.77 -13.46 -3.82
N GLY A 297 20.48 -13.68 -3.55
CA GLY A 297 19.42 -12.68 -3.66
C GLY A 297 19.03 -12.28 -5.10
N SER A 298 19.72 -12.76 -6.13
CA SER A 298 19.43 -12.39 -7.52
C SER A 298 18.39 -13.31 -8.15
N PHE A 299 17.57 -12.75 -9.05
CA PHE A 299 16.53 -13.47 -9.77
C PHE A 299 16.36 -12.94 -11.20
N SER A 300 15.30 -13.40 -11.86
CA SER A 300 14.90 -13.04 -13.22
C SER A 300 13.38 -13.11 -13.27
N CYS A 301 12.70 -12.00 -12.98
CA CYS A 301 11.23 -11.91 -13.03
C CYS A 301 10.80 -10.53 -13.55
N ASN A 302 9.59 -10.40 -14.11
CA ASN A 302 9.11 -9.09 -14.59
C ASN A 302 9.11 -8.06 -13.45
N PRO A 303 9.84 -6.94 -13.53
CA PRO A 303 9.91 -5.94 -12.45
C PRO A 303 8.61 -5.14 -12.30
N LEU A 304 7.60 -5.35 -13.16
CA LEU A 304 6.30 -4.67 -13.13
C LEU A 304 6.43 -3.15 -12.99
N TYR A 305 7.14 -2.55 -13.95
CA TYR A 305 7.21 -1.09 -14.12
C TYR A 305 5.81 -0.49 -14.37
N VAL A 306 5.58 0.73 -13.87
CA VAL A 306 4.32 1.47 -14.07
C VAL A 306 3.97 1.63 -15.56
N SER A 307 4.97 1.85 -16.41
CA SER A 307 4.79 1.80 -17.86
C SER A 307 6.11 1.57 -18.61
N PRO A 308 6.09 1.31 -19.94
CA PRO A 308 7.31 1.24 -20.77
C PRO A 308 8.13 2.55 -20.86
N THR A 309 7.68 3.64 -20.21
CA THR A 309 8.42 4.91 -20.07
C THR A 309 8.63 5.33 -18.61
N ASN A 310 7.81 4.84 -17.66
CA ASN A 310 7.95 5.08 -16.22
C ASN A 310 8.46 3.80 -15.52
N ARG A 311 9.76 3.77 -15.19
CA ARG A 311 10.44 2.64 -14.54
C ARG A 311 10.31 2.61 -13.00
N ARG A 312 9.40 3.39 -12.40
CA ARG A 312 8.99 3.11 -11.01
C ARG A 312 8.39 1.70 -10.94
N LEU A 313 8.59 1.03 -9.81
CA LEU A 313 7.96 -0.26 -9.52
C LEU A 313 6.48 -0.06 -9.18
N THR A 314 5.65 -1.08 -9.44
CA THR A 314 4.26 -1.13 -8.95
C THR A 314 4.12 -1.97 -7.66
N GLU A 315 2.96 -1.92 -7.01
CA GLU A 315 2.70 -2.48 -5.68
C GLU A 315 3.14 -3.95 -5.53
N ASN A 316 2.87 -4.81 -6.52
CA ASN A 316 3.18 -6.25 -6.50
C ASN A 316 4.51 -6.60 -7.18
N SER A 317 5.37 -5.61 -7.48
CA SER A 317 6.66 -5.86 -8.14
C SER A 317 7.55 -6.80 -7.31
N PRO A 318 8.19 -7.83 -7.91
CA PRO A 318 9.17 -8.67 -7.23
C PRO A 318 10.48 -7.92 -6.91
N ALA A 319 10.73 -6.78 -7.56
CA ALA A 319 11.87 -5.91 -7.27
C ALA A 319 11.67 -5.05 -6.01
N ARG A 320 10.45 -4.97 -5.47
CA ARG A 320 10.24 -4.40 -4.13
C ARG A 320 10.81 -5.31 -3.05
N ASN A 321 11.23 -4.73 -1.93
CA ASN A 321 11.75 -5.43 -0.73
C ASN A 321 12.94 -6.41 -0.94
N SER A 322 13.47 -6.54 -2.16
CA SER A 322 14.45 -7.54 -2.58
C SER A 322 15.93 -7.12 -2.43
N ALA A 323 16.20 -5.91 -1.93
CA ALA A 323 17.56 -5.43 -1.68
C ALA A 323 18.26 -6.19 -0.53
N GLU A 324 19.59 -6.16 -0.54
CA GLU A 324 20.38 -6.64 0.60
C GLU A 324 19.99 -5.91 1.90
N SER A 325 20.12 -6.60 3.04
CA SER A 325 19.79 -6.12 4.40
C SER A 325 18.31 -6.17 4.80
N GLY A 326 17.42 -6.69 3.94
CA GLY A 326 16.14 -7.26 4.37
C GLY A 326 14.94 -6.31 4.41
N GLY A 327 14.62 -5.67 3.28
CA GLY A 327 13.36 -4.92 3.12
C GLY A 327 13.48 -3.57 2.44
N GLY A 328 14.11 -3.51 1.27
CA GLY A 328 14.16 -2.30 0.44
C GLY A 328 14.07 -2.63 -1.05
N ASP A 329 13.66 -1.66 -1.87
CA ASP A 329 13.52 -1.86 -3.32
C ASP A 329 14.88 -1.94 -4.02
N ILE A 330 14.94 -2.68 -5.12
CA ILE A 330 16.09 -2.70 -6.05
C ILE A 330 15.81 -1.82 -7.29
N GLY A 331 16.89 -1.33 -7.91
CA GLY A 331 16.83 -0.35 -9.00
C GLY A 331 16.90 1.10 -8.52
N ALA A 332 16.91 2.03 -9.49
CA ALA A 332 17.20 3.45 -9.30
C ALA A 332 16.00 4.32 -8.87
N LEU A 333 14.80 3.75 -8.85
CA LEU A 333 13.56 4.46 -8.55
C LEU A 333 12.79 3.69 -7.48
N ALA A 334 12.63 4.31 -6.31
CA ALA A 334 11.83 3.76 -5.23
C ALA A 334 10.34 3.63 -5.63
N TYR A 335 9.65 2.69 -4.98
CA TYR A 335 8.19 2.60 -5.03
C TYR A 335 7.53 3.83 -4.37
N THR A 336 6.51 4.40 -5.03
CA THR A 336 5.78 5.59 -4.55
C THR A 336 4.27 5.39 -4.51
N GLY A 337 3.80 4.18 -4.18
CA GLY A 337 2.36 3.88 -4.07
C GLY A 337 1.67 3.46 -5.37
N ASP A 338 2.40 3.34 -6.50
CA ASP A 338 1.82 3.01 -7.80
C ASP A 338 1.16 1.60 -7.84
N PRO A 339 -0.15 1.47 -8.13
CA PRO A 339 -0.82 0.16 -8.12
C PRO A 339 -0.38 -0.74 -9.29
N THR A 340 -0.45 -2.06 -9.11
CA THR A 340 -0.24 -3.02 -10.20
C THR A 340 -1.57 -3.21 -10.96
N PRO A 341 -1.64 -3.03 -12.30
CA PRO A 341 -2.90 -3.09 -13.07
C PRO A 341 -3.62 -4.46 -13.15
N GLY A 342 -3.34 -5.41 -12.25
CA GLY A 342 -3.97 -6.72 -12.20
C GLY A 342 -3.39 -7.61 -11.10
N LEU A 343 -4.00 -8.78 -10.91
CA LEU A 343 -3.60 -9.74 -9.87
C LEU A 343 -2.47 -10.66 -10.40
N HIS A 344 -1.22 -10.26 -10.17
CA HIS A 344 0.01 -11.00 -10.48
C HIS A 344 1.19 -10.32 -9.75
N GLY A 345 2.35 -10.97 -9.70
CA GLY A 345 3.51 -10.54 -8.92
C GLY A 345 3.50 -11.06 -7.49
N VAL A 346 4.15 -10.35 -6.57
CA VAL A 346 4.29 -10.71 -5.16
C VAL A 346 3.34 -9.87 -4.31
N LEU A 347 2.45 -10.51 -3.55
CA LEU A 347 1.60 -9.83 -2.57
C LEU A 347 2.43 -9.49 -1.32
N TRP A 348 2.85 -8.23 -1.19
CA TRP A 348 3.70 -7.80 -0.06
C TRP A 348 2.95 -7.47 1.24
N THR A 349 1.61 -7.52 1.21
CA THR A 349 0.73 -7.30 2.36
C THR A 349 -0.43 -8.29 2.31
N ASN A 350 -1.09 -8.52 3.45
CA ASN A 350 -2.27 -9.36 3.52
C ASN A 350 -3.35 -8.84 2.55
N LYS A 351 -3.98 -9.76 1.79
CA LYS A 351 -4.97 -9.40 0.77
C LYS A 351 -6.22 -10.24 0.94
N VAL A 352 -7.36 -9.58 1.09
CA VAL A 352 -8.67 -10.22 0.94
C VAL A 352 -9.14 -10.02 -0.51
N LEU A 353 -9.60 -11.09 -1.14
CA LEU A 353 -10.31 -11.06 -2.42
C LEU A 353 -11.77 -11.44 -2.17
N SER A 354 -12.66 -10.52 -2.52
CA SER A 354 -14.09 -10.62 -2.24
C SER A 354 -14.87 -11.28 -3.37
N LYS A 355 -16.00 -11.90 -3.05
CA LYS A 355 -16.90 -12.51 -4.04
C LYS A 355 -17.35 -11.50 -5.11
N ALA A 356 -17.58 -10.24 -4.72
CA ALA A 356 -18.02 -9.16 -5.61
C ALA A 356 -17.02 -8.82 -6.74
N GLY A 357 -15.73 -9.09 -6.55
CA GLY A 357 -14.70 -8.87 -7.58
C GLY A 357 -14.45 -10.08 -8.50
N SER A 358 -15.19 -11.18 -8.33
CA SER A 358 -14.99 -12.41 -9.10
C SER A 358 -15.69 -12.38 -10.47
N PRO A 359 -15.12 -13.01 -11.52
CA PRO A 359 -13.85 -13.74 -11.53
C PRO A 359 -12.63 -12.81 -11.65
N TYR A 360 -11.65 -13.00 -10.76
CA TYR A 360 -10.36 -12.29 -10.83
C TYR A 360 -9.48 -12.89 -11.94
N ALA A 361 -9.04 -12.07 -12.88
CA ALA A 361 -8.07 -12.50 -13.90
C ALA A 361 -6.64 -12.48 -13.36
N VAL A 362 -5.98 -13.64 -13.35
CA VAL A 362 -4.58 -13.81 -12.92
C VAL A 362 -3.71 -13.96 -14.16
N ALA A 363 -2.97 -12.89 -14.50
CA ALA A 363 -2.28 -12.74 -15.78
C ALA A 363 -0.89 -13.42 -15.87
N GLY A 364 -0.43 -13.97 -14.77
CA GLY A 364 0.88 -14.61 -14.59
C GLY A 364 1.03 -15.04 -13.15
N ASP A 365 2.26 -15.34 -12.74
CA ASP A 365 2.52 -15.86 -11.40
C ASP A 365 2.03 -14.91 -10.30
N LEU A 366 1.36 -15.48 -9.29
CA LEU A 366 0.88 -14.81 -8.09
C LEU A 366 1.54 -15.46 -6.87
N ARG A 367 2.42 -14.72 -6.18
CA ARG A 367 3.19 -15.22 -5.05
C ARG A 367 2.75 -14.59 -3.73
N VAL A 368 2.46 -15.44 -2.74
CA VAL A 368 2.14 -15.07 -1.36
C VAL A 368 3.38 -15.39 -0.50
N PRO A 369 4.24 -14.42 -0.16
CA PRO A 369 5.50 -14.66 0.55
C PRO A 369 5.26 -15.04 2.03
N VAL A 370 6.31 -15.58 2.67
CA VAL A 370 6.30 -15.92 4.11
C VAL A 370 5.84 -14.71 4.95
N GLY A 371 4.91 -14.94 5.86
CA GLY A 371 4.33 -13.91 6.73
C GLY A 371 3.14 -13.14 6.14
N VAL A 372 2.81 -13.34 4.86
CA VAL A 372 1.61 -12.78 4.23
C VAL A 372 0.51 -13.82 4.10
N THR A 373 -0.74 -13.40 4.31
CA THR A 373 -1.95 -14.21 4.07
C THR A 373 -2.74 -13.68 2.87
N LEU A 374 -3.06 -14.59 1.94
CA LEU A 374 -4.10 -14.39 0.93
C LEU A 374 -5.40 -15.02 1.45
N THR A 375 -6.47 -14.23 1.52
CA THR A 375 -7.80 -14.65 1.95
C THR A 375 -8.76 -14.59 0.77
N LEU A 376 -9.46 -15.69 0.50
CA LEU A 376 -10.50 -15.79 -0.53
C LEU A 376 -11.85 -16.00 0.17
N GLU A 377 -12.82 -15.11 -0.08
CA GLU A 377 -14.20 -15.28 0.38
C GLU A 377 -14.91 -16.47 -0.29
N PRO A 378 -15.99 -17.02 0.31
CA PRO A 378 -16.86 -17.99 -0.34
C PRO A 378 -17.34 -17.56 -1.73
N GLY A 379 -17.37 -18.51 -2.67
CA GLY A 379 -17.75 -18.26 -4.06
C GLY A 379 -16.74 -17.47 -4.90
N VAL A 380 -15.57 -17.10 -4.37
CA VAL A 380 -14.52 -16.43 -5.15
C VAL A 380 -14.01 -17.32 -6.29
N THR A 381 -13.80 -16.73 -7.46
CA THR A 381 -13.21 -17.39 -8.62
C THR A 381 -11.93 -16.70 -9.05
N LEU A 382 -10.81 -17.44 -9.10
CA LEU A 382 -9.55 -17.02 -9.70
C LEU A 382 -9.36 -17.72 -11.05
N ASN A 383 -9.14 -16.93 -12.10
CA ASN A 383 -9.05 -17.40 -13.48
C ASN A 383 -7.64 -17.14 -14.04
N PHE A 384 -6.84 -18.20 -14.15
CA PHE A 384 -5.42 -18.15 -14.51
C PHE A 384 -5.20 -18.16 -16.03
N ALA A 385 -4.37 -17.24 -16.50
CA ALA A 385 -3.94 -17.18 -17.89
C ALA A 385 -3.13 -18.41 -18.33
N THR A 386 -3.22 -18.77 -19.61
CA THR A 386 -2.48 -19.89 -20.22
C THR A 386 -1.03 -19.56 -20.57
N THR A 387 -0.58 -18.36 -20.17
CA THR A 387 0.75 -17.79 -20.34
C THR A 387 1.12 -17.04 -19.07
N ASP A 388 2.40 -16.93 -18.75
CA ASP A 388 2.87 -16.12 -17.63
C ASP A 388 3.46 -14.76 -18.10
N ILE A 389 2.92 -13.65 -17.59
CA ILE A 389 3.46 -12.28 -17.82
C ILE A 389 4.70 -11.98 -16.96
N MET A 390 4.92 -12.74 -15.88
CA MET A 390 6.09 -12.60 -15.01
C MET A 390 7.33 -13.26 -15.63
N ALA A 391 7.11 -14.25 -16.50
CA ALA A 391 8.08 -15.20 -17.05
C ALA A 391 9.07 -15.72 -15.99
N CYS A 392 8.56 -16.13 -14.81
CA CYS A 392 9.38 -16.54 -13.67
C CYS A 392 8.84 -17.79 -12.92
N GLY A 393 8.80 -17.79 -11.59
CA GLY A 393 8.27 -18.90 -10.79
C GLY A 393 8.96 -20.25 -11.01
N VAL A 394 8.22 -21.35 -10.80
CA VAL A 394 8.66 -22.71 -11.15
C VAL A 394 8.49 -23.00 -12.64
N VAL A 395 7.48 -22.41 -13.28
CA VAL A 395 7.13 -22.67 -14.69
C VAL A 395 6.95 -21.34 -15.43
N THR A 396 8.07 -20.80 -15.94
CA THR A 396 8.24 -19.50 -16.65
C THR A 396 7.42 -19.29 -17.94
N THR A 397 6.36 -20.06 -18.15
CA THR A 397 5.50 -20.11 -19.33
C THR A 397 4.01 -20.27 -18.99
N LYS A 398 3.64 -20.55 -17.72
CA LYS A 398 2.25 -20.74 -17.27
C LYS A 398 2.06 -20.11 -15.90
N ALA A 399 1.00 -19.33 -15.73
CA ALA A 399 0.69 -18.72 -14.44
C ALA A 399 0.56 -19.78 -13.31
N GLU A 400 1.15 -19.49 -12.16
CA GLU A 400 1.04 -20.30 -10.93
C GLU A 400 0.62 -19.49 -9.71
N LEU A 401 -0.02 -20.14 -8.73
CA LEU A 401 -0.25 -19.57 -7.40
C LEU A 401 0.73 -20.19 -6.42
N GLN A 402 1.79 -19.45 -6.09
CA GLN A 402 2.84 -19.89 -5.18
C GLN A 402 2.60 -19.33 -3.78
N VAL A 403 2.25 -20.19 -2.83
CA VAL A 403 2.02 -19.82 -1.42
C VAL A 403 3.22 -20.25 -0.60
N GLU A 404 3.96 -19.30 -0.05
CA GLU A 404 5.02 -19.50 0.96
C GLU A 404 4.61 -18.97 2.34
N GLY A 405 3.63 -18.06 2.40
CA GLY A 405 2.96 -17.63 3.63
C GLY A 405 1.76 -18.52 3.95
N SER A 406 0.56 -17.93 3.94
CA SER A 406 -0.69 -18.66 4.20
C SER A 406 -1.75 -18.35 3.15
N LEU A 407 -2.55 -19.36 2.78
CA LEU A 407 -3.75 -19.22 1.97
C LEU A 407 -4.96 -19.64 2.80
N TYR A 408 -5.86 -18.72 3.08
CA TYR A 408 -7.18 -19.00 3.66
C TYR A 408 -8.21 -18.99 2.54
N ALA A 409 -8.67 -20.17 2.14
CA ALA A 409 -9.64 -20.35 1.08
C ALA A 409 -10.69 -21.36 1.53
N VAL A 410 -11.64 -20.89 2.35
CA VAL A 410 -12.74 -21.68 2.91
C VAL A 410 -14.05 -21.17 2.34
N GLY A 411 -14.58 -21.90 1.36
CA GLY A 411 -15.91 -21.66 0.80
C GLY A 411 -17.02 -22.35 1.61
N THR A 412 -18.18 -22.54 1.00
CA THR A 412 -19.26 -23.37 1.54
C THR A 412 -19.73 -24.40 0.52
N ALA A 413 -20.59 -25.35 0.93
CA ALA A 413 -21.17 -26.33 0.01
C ALA A 413 -21.95 -25.68 -1.15
N ALA A 414 -22.61 -24.54 -0.91
CA ALA A 414 -23.30 -23.75 -1.93
C ALA A 414 -22.37 -22.78 -2.68
N GLU A 415 -21.34 -22.27 -2.00
CA GLU A 415 -20.45 -21.21 -2.50
C GLU A 415 -18.98 -21.69 -2.48
N LYS A 416 -18.71 -22.73 -3.28
CA LYS A 416 -17.35 -23.26 -3.45
C LYS A 416 -16.43 -22.22 -4.09
N ILE A 417 -15.21 -22.09 -3.57
CA ILE A 417 -14.14 -21.28 -4.18
C ILE A 417 -13.62 -22.02 -5.41
N THR A 418 -13.30 -21.31 -6.49
CA THR A 418 -12.89 -21.94 -7.77
C THR A 418 -11.56 -21.40 -8.28
N LEU A 419 -10.59 -22.29 -8.47
CA LEU A 419 -9.32 -22.04 -9.14
C LEU A 419 -9.36 -22.70 -10.54
N THR A 420 -9.40 -21.89 -11.59
CA THR A 420 -9.71 -22.33 -12.97
C THR A 420 -8.85 -21.58 -14.01
N SER A 421 -8.99 -21.87 -15.30
CA SER A 421 -8.14 -21.30 -16.35
C SER A 421 -8.90 -20.69 -17.52
N ALA A 422 -8.22 -19.80 -18.25
CA ALA A 422 -8.65 -19.34 -19.56
C ALA A 422 -8.49 -20.41 -20.67
N GLY A 423 -7.87 -21.56 -20.36
CA GLY A 423 -7.67 -22.68 -21.28
C GLY A 423 -8.36 -23.96 -20.81
N THR A 424 -9.21 -24.54 -21.67
CA THR A 424 -10.18 -25.58 -21.27
C THR A 424 -9.61 -27.01 -21.22
N THR A 425 -8.37 -27.18 -20.73
CA THR A 425 -7.64 -28.47 -20.79
C THR A 425 -6.72 -28.68 -19.60
N ALA A 426 -6.47 -29.95 -19.23
CA ALA A 426 -5.49 -30.30 -18.20
C ALA A 426 -4.09 -29.73 -18.52
N GLY A 427 -3.54 -28.98 -17.57
CA GLY A 427 -2.24 -28.32 -17.72
C GLY A 427 -2.27 -26.98 -18.47
N SER A 428 -3.42 -26.29 -18.53
CA SER A 428 -3.50 -24.95 -19.12
C SER A 428 -2.81 -23.88 -18.27
N TRP A 429 -2.78 -24.07 -16.95
CA TRP A 429 -1.96 -23.32 -15.98
C TRP A 429 -1.10 -24.28 -15.13
N ASN A 430 -0.24 -23.79 -14.24
CA ASN A 430 0.59 -24.69 -13.42
C ASN A 430 -0.21 -25.30 -12.25
N GLY A 431 -0.83 -24.45 -11.41
CA GLY A 431 -1.60 -24.88 -10.25
C GLY A 431 -1.44 -24.00 -9.01
N LEU A 432 -2.13 -24.40 -7.93
CA LEU A 432 -1.83 -23.95 -6.57
C LEU A 432 -0.67 -24.78 -6.01
N ARG A 433 0.42 -24.12 -5.61
CA ARG A 433 1.56 -24.72 -4.91
C ARG A 433 1.65 -24.16 -3.49
N LEU A 434 1.44 -25.01 -2.49
CA LEU A 434 1.87 -24.75 -1.11
C LEU A 434 3.39 -25.02 -1.06
N ALA A 435 4.17 -23.98 -1.28
CA ALA A 435 5.62 -23.99 -1.46
C ALA A 435 6.38 -23.94 -0.12
N PRO A 436 7.71 -24.18 -0.10
CA PRO A 436 8.50 -24.21 1.13
C PRO A 436 8.37 -22.91 1.93
N GLY A 437 7.89 -23.04 3.17
CA GLY A 437 7.48 -21.92 4.03
C GLY A 437 6.00 -21.98 4.40
N SER A 438 5.14 -22.48 3.49
CA SER A 438 3.68 -22.48 3.67
C SER A 438 3.28 -23.18 4.96
N SER A 439 2.60 -22.43 5.82
CA SER A 439 2.08 -22.90 7.11
C SER A 439 0.75 -22.22 7.41
N GLY A 440 -0.14 -22.91 8.13
CA GLY A 440 -1.49 -22.42 8.46
C GLY A 440 -2.47 -22.29 7.29
N SER A 441 -2.10 -22.68 6.06
CA SER A 441 -3.00 -22.58 4.90
C SER A 441 -4.21 -23.50 5.06
N THR A 442 -5.42 -22.97 5.00
CA THR A 442 -6.68 -23.72 5.18
C THR A 442 -7.48 -23.69 3.88
N LEU A 443 -7.66 -24.86 3.27
CA LEU A 443 -8.37 -25.04 2.00
C LEU A 443 -9.62 -25.88 2.27
N GLY A 444 -10.80 -25.26 2.11
CA GLY A 444 -12.11 -25.84 2.40
C GLY A 444 -13.13 -25.50 1.31
N TYR A 445 -13.93 -26.48 0.86
CA TYR A 445 -14.94 -26.29 -0.19
C TYR A 445 -14.37 -25.63 -1.47
N LEU A 446 -13.21 -26.14 -1.93
CA LEU A 446 -12.44 -25.57 -3.03
C LEU A 446 -12.45 -26.48 -4.26
N ILE A 447 -12.75 -25.89 -5.42
CA ILE A 447 -12.60 -26.50 -6.74
C ILE A 447 -11.25 -26.07 -7.32
N SER A 448 -10.47 -27.03 -7.83
CA SER A 448 -9.33 -26.74 -8.71
C SER A 448 -9.43 -27.53 -10.01
N GLU A 449 -9.34 -26.83 -11.12
CA GLU A 449 -9.46 -27.43 -12.45
C GLU A 449 -8.44 -26.96 -13.48
N GLU A 450 -8.23 -27.78 -14.51
CA GLU A 450 -7.44 -27.47 -15.72
C GLU A 450 -5.94 -27.21 -15.45
N ALA A 451 -5.47 -27.48 -14.23
CA ALA A 451 -4.08 -27.26 -13.81
C ALA A 451 -3.14 -28.39 -14.24
N THR A 452 -1.83 -28.14 -14.15
CA THR A 452 -0.81 -29.20 -14.21
C THR A 452 -0.82 -29.99 -12.90
N ASN A 453 -1.00 -29.31 -11.77
CA ASN A 453 -1.24 -29.89 -10.46
C ASN A 453 -2.39 -29.09 -9.82
N GLY A 454 -3.55 -29.69 -9.51
CA GLY A 454 -4.67 -28.95 -8.92
C GLY A 454 -4.26 -28.32 -7.60
N ILE A 455 -3.69 -29.15 -6.71
CA ILE A 455 -2.92 -28.71 -5.55
C ILE A 455 -1.58 -29.46 -5.56
N LEU A 456 -0.48 -28.73 -5.45
CA LEU A 456 0.86 -29.25 -5.16
C LEU A 456 1.23 -28.89 -3.72
N TYR A 457 1.24 -29.90 -2.86
CA TYR A 457 1.76 -29.82 -1.50
C TYR A 457 3.29 -30.05 -1.55
N ASP A 458 4.05 -28.99 -1.36
CA ASP A 458 5.51 -28.95 -1.43
C ASP A 458 6.08 -28.07 -0.30
N THR A 459 5.67 -28.38 0.92
CA THR A 459 6.09 -27.69 2.15
C THR A 459 6.26 -28.66 3.31
N THR A 460 7.21 -28.40 4.19
CA THR A 460 7.33 -29.06 5.50
C THR A 460 6.66 -28.27 6.63
N GLY A 461 6.02 -27.13 6.31
CA GLY A 461 5.30 -26.32 7.28
C GLY A 461 4.06 -27.02 7.84
N THR A 462 3.72 -26.67 9.08
CA THR A 462 2.63 -27.27 9.86
C THR A 462 1.35 -26.45 9.78
N GLY A 463 0.24 -27.01 10.26
CA GLY A 463 -1.06 -26.33 10.33
C GLY A 463 -1.76 -26.13 8.98
N ASN A 464 -1.20 -26.64 7.88
CA ASN A 464 -1.90 -26.65 6.60
C ASN A 464 -3.04 -27.70 6.66
N SER A 465 -4.27 -27.28 6.37
CA SER A 465 -5.49 -28.09 6.40
C SER A 465 -6.13 -28.15 5.02
N LEU A 466 -6.53 -29.36 4.59
CA LEU A 466 -7.11 -29.63 3.28
C LEU A 466 -8.39 -30.44 3.46
N HIS A 467 -9.56 -29.86 3.20
CA HIS A 467 -10.84 -30.55 3.32
C HIS A 467 -11.85 -30.17 2.22
N HIS A 468 -12.80 -31.05 1.90
CA HIS A 468 -13.91 -30.79 0.99
C HIS A 468 -13.46 -30.26 -0.39
N LEU A 469 -12.51 -30.97 -1.02
CA LEU A 469 -11.84 -30.54 -2.25
C LEU A 469 -12.43 -31.23 -3.49
N THR A 470 -12.73 -30.47 -4.54
CA THR A 470 -13.12 -31.00 -5.86
C THR A 470 -12.00 -30.72 -6.87
N LEU A 471 -11.20 -31.75 -7.19
CA LEU A 471 -10.01 -31.65 -8.04
C LEU A 471 -10.30 -32.33 -9.38
N LYS A 472 -10.55 -31.56 -10.45
CA LYS A 472 -11.05 -32.10 -11.72
C LYS A 472 -10.27 -31.65 -12.96
N THR A 473 -10.13 -32.53 -13.95
CA THR A 473 -9.50 -32.17 -15.25
C THR A 473 -8.06 -31.64 -15.13
N ASN A 474 -7.31 -32.00 -14.08
CA ASN A 474 -5.90 -31.63 -13.90
C ASN A 474 -4.96 -32.73 -14.43
N THR A 475 -3.65 -32.49 -14.58
CA THR A 475 -2.72 -33.63 -14.79
C THR A 475 -2.58 -34.43 -13.50
N SER A 476 -2.20 -33.80 -12.39
CA SER A 476 -2.35 -34.37 -11.03
C SER A 476 -3.46 -33.62 -10.29
N GLY A 477 -4.39 -34.31 -9.63
CA GLY A 477 -5.39 -33.69 -8.76
C GLY A 477 -4.72 -33.13 -7.50
N LEU A 478 -4.51 -33.98 -6.49
CA LEU A 478 -3.65 -33.68 -5.34
C LEU A 478 -2.26 -34.28 -5.56
N ARG A 479 -1.22 -33.44 -5.62
CA ARG A 479 0.18 -33.86 -5.69
C ARG A 479 0.89 -33.54 -4.37
N VAL A 480 1.73 -34.44 -3.89
CA VAL A 480 2.58 -34.23 -2.70
C VAL A 480 4.01 -34.62 -3.06
N ASP A 481 4.93 -33.65 -3.03
CA ASP A 481 6.35 -33.86 -3.35
C ASP A 481 7.24 -33.76 -2.11
N THR A 482 6.87 -32.94 -1.12
CA THR A 482 7.56 -32.82 0.17
C THR A 482 6.57 -32.70 1.35
N GLY A 483 7.04 -32.95 2.57
CA GLY A 483 6.22 -32.89 3.79
C GLY A 483 5.24 -34.07 3.94
N SER A 484 4.22 -33.87 4.76
CA SER A 484 3.13 -34.83 4.99
C SER A 484 1.79 -34.13 4.91
N ALA A 485 1.07 -34.30 3.80
CA ALA A 485 -0.27 -33.76 3.64
C ALA A 485 -1.29 -34.66 4.35
N GLY A 486 -2.18 -34.07 5.15
CA GLY A 486 -3.46 -34.67 5.51
C GLY A 486 -4.55 -34.03 4.68
N ALA A 487 -5.38 -34.83 4.01
CA ALA A 487 -6.50 -34.34 3.21
C ALA A 487 -7.74 -35.21 3.40
N ASP A 488 -8.89 -34.57 3.57
CA ASP A 488 -10.16 -35.21 3.94
C ASP A 488 -11.30 -34.76 3.01
N ILE A 489 -12.26 -35.64 2.73
CA ILE A 489 -13.39 -35.35 1.81
C ILE A 489 -12.86 -34.81 0.46
N VAL A 490 -12.11 -35.64 -0.26
CA VAL A 490 -11.45 -35.28 -1.52
C VAL A 490 -12.08 -36.01 -2.70
N GLU A 491 -12.79 -35.26 -3.53
CA GLU A 491 -13.30 -35.68 -4.83
C GLU A 491 -12.24 -35.41 -5.90
N ALA A 492 -11.74 -36.45 -6.59
CA ALA A 492 -10.83 -36.28 -7.71
C ALA A 492 -11.31 -37.04 -8.94
N THR A 493 -11.64 -36.32 -10.02
CA THR A 493 -12.21 -36.91 -11.23
C THR A 493 -11.68 -36.32 -12.54
N ALA A 494 -11.66 -37.13 -13.61
CA ALA A 494 -11.15 -36.77 -14.94
C ALA A 494 -9.71 -36.21 -14.99
N ASN A 495 -8.94 -36.30 -13.90
CA ASN A 495 -7.51 -35.95 -13.90
C ASN A 495 -6.70 -37.05 -14.62
N THR A 496 -5.39 -36.86 -14.85
CA THR A 496 -4.53 -38.01 -15.23
C THR A 496 -4.28 -38.91 -14.01
N TYR A 497 -3.97 -38.29 -12.87
CA TYR A 497 -3.80 -38.93 -11.57
C TYR A 497 -4.72 -38.24 -10.54
N GLY A 498 -5.54 -39.00 -9.81
CA GLY A 498 -6.38 -38.44 -8.73
C GLY A 498 -5.51 -37.88 -7.59
N ALA A 499 -4.63 -38.73 -7.05
CA ALA A 499 -3.54 -38.34 -6.17
C ALA A 499 -2.17 -38.82 -6.70
N HIS A 500 -1.11 -38.04 -6.45
CA HIS A 500 0.25 -38.25 -6.94
C HIS A 500 1.25 -37.95 -5.82
N VAL A 501 1.96 -38.95 -5.31
CA VAL A 501 2.95 -38.77 -4.23
C VAL A 501 4.35 -39.07 -4.74
N ASN A 502 5.26 -38.11 -4.63
CA ASN A 502 6.68 -38.25 -4.87
C ASN A 502 7.45 -38.17 -3.55
N SER A 503 8.54 -38.93 -3.41
CA SER A 503 9.46 -38.78 -2.26
C SER A 503 10.20 -37.44 -2.25
N PRO A 504 10.39 -36.80 -1.08
CA PRO A 504 10.11 -37.29 0.28
C PRO A 504 8.68 -37.04 0.81
N GLY A 505 7.75 -36.59 -0.03
CA GLY A 505 6.34 -36.39 0.32
C GLY A 505 5.64 -37.63 0.87
N SER A 506 4.66 -37.41 1.75
CA SER A 506 3.75 -38.41 2.32
C SER A 506 2.31 -37.89 2.35
N LEU A 507 1.33 -38.78 2.28
CA LEU A 507 -0.09 -38.42 2.18
C LEU A 507 -0.94 -39.29 3.12
N ALA A 508 -1.74 -38.67 3.97
CA ALA A 508 -2.91 -39.29 4.57
C ALA A 508 -4.16 -38.75 3.85
N LEU A 509 -4.95 -39.66 3.29
CA LEU A 509 -6.14 -39.36 2.52
C LEU A 509 -7.32 -40.13 3.11
N THR A 510 -8.28 -39.40 3.69
CA THR A 510 -9.51 -39.89 4.30
C THR A 510 -10.73 -39.47 3.47
N ASN A 511 -11.81 -40.25 3.54
CA ASN A 511 -13.10 -39.91 2.92
C ASN A 511 -12.97 -39.49 1.44
N ALA A 512 -12.13 -40.15 0.64
CA ALA A 512 -11.82 -39.69 -0.72
C ALA A 512 -12.54 -40.49 -1.81
N LEU A 513 -13.02 -39.78 -2.82
CA LEU A 513 -13.71 -40.30 -3.99
C LEU A 513 -12.87 -40.05 -5.25
N LEU A 514 -12.01 -41.02 -5.60
CA LEU A 514 -11.06 -40.91 -6.71
C LEU A 514 -11.59 -41.72 -7.89
N TYR A 515 -12.29 -41.09 -8.83
CA TYR A 515 -13.04 -41.82 -9.86
C TYR A 515 -12.93 -41.25 -11.28
N ALA A 516 -13.00 -42.12 -12.29
CA ALA A 516 -12.91 -41.77 -13.71
C ALA A 516 -11.67 -40.94 -14.12
N ASN A 517 -10.58 -40.98 -13.34
CA ASN A 517 -9.29 -40.39 -13.72
C ASN A 517 -8.66 -41.21 -14.86
N THR A 518 -8.04 -40.56 -15.85
CA THR A 518 -7.68 -41.19 -17.13
C THR A 518 -6.54 -42.20 -17.05
N SER A 519 -5.71 -42.18 -15.99
CA SER A 519 -4.64 -43.16 -15.79
C SER A 519 -4.67 -43.83 -14.42
N TYR A 520 -4.52 -43.09 -13.32
CA TYR A 520 -4.39 -43.67 -11.97
C TYR A 520 -5.33 -42.99 -10.96
N GLY A 521 -5.91 -43.75 -10.03
CA GLY A 521 -6.54 -43.18 -8.84
C GLY A 521 -5.49 -42.56 -7.92
N VAL A 522 -4.50 -43.37 -7.53
CA VAL A 522 -3.34 -42.97 -6.73
C VAL A 522 -2.06 -43.47 -7.39
N TYR A 523 -1.08 -42.58 -7.57
CA TYR A 523 0.27 -42.90 -8.02
C TYR A 523 1.28 -42.58 -6.91
N ALA A 524 1.89 -43.60 -6.33
CA ALA A 524 2.88 -43.45 -5.26
C ALA A 524 4.27 -43.86 -5.77
N TYR A 525 5.19 -42.89 -5.80
CA TYR A 525 6.53 -43.02 -6.35
C TYR A 525 7.58 -42.53 -5.34
N ALA A 526 8.58 -43.36 -5.03
CA ALA A 526 9.69 -42.96 -4.17
C ALA A 526 11.06 -43.16 -4.85
N ALA A 527 11.74 -42.07 -5.20
CA ALA A 527 13.11 -42.07 -5.72
C ALA A 527 14.17 -42.16 -4.60
N SER A 528 13.89 -41.57 -3.43
CA SER A 528 14.80 -41.54 -2.28
C SER A 528 14.02 -41.44 -0.95
N GLY A 529 14.72 -41.36 0.18
CA GLY A 529 14.10 -41.05 1.47
C GLY A 529 13.04 -42.07 1.93
N THR A 530 11.99 -41.59 2.59
CA THR A 530 10.85 -42.38 3.06
C THR A 530 9.55 -41.65 2.74
N SER A 531 8.61 -42.36 2.12
CA SER A 531 7.25 -41.90 1.84
C SER A 531 6.22 -42.87 2.43
N THR A 532 5.16 -42.32 3.01
CA THR A 532 3.98 -43.11 3.45
C THR A 532 2.73 -42.58 2.74
N VAL A 533 1.89 -43.49 2.24
CA VAL A 533 0.56 -43.16 1.72
C VAL A 533 -0.47 -43.97 2.50
N ASN A 534 -1.35 -43.31 3.22
CA ASN A 534 -2.47 -43.91 3.93
C ASN A 534 -3.76 -43.57 3.18
N LEU A 535 -4.45 -44.59 2.66
CA LEU A 535 -5.81 -44.48 2.15
C LEU A 535 -6.73 -45.11 3.20
N MET A 536 -7.63 -44.31 3.76
CA MET A 536 -8.59 -44.72 4.78
C MET A 536 -10.00 -44.32 4.33
N ASN A 537 -11.01 -45.18 4.54
CA ASN A 537 -12.42 -44.88 4.23
C ASN A 537 -12.59 -44.17 2.88
N SER A 538 -12.11 -44.79 1.79
CA SER A 538 -12.01 -44.14 0.47
C SER A 538 -12.48 -45.06 -0.66
N THR A 539 -13.11 -44.49 -1.68
CA THR A 539 -13.64 -45.22 -2.84
C THR A 539 -12.89 -44.81 -4.11
N LEU A 540 -12.16 -45.76 -4.69
CA LEU A 540 -11.44 -45.63 -5.94
C LEU A 540 -12.23 -46.42 -7.01
N ASN A 541 -12.77 -45.75 -8.03
CA ASN A 541 -13.65 -46.41 -9.00
C ASN A 541 -13.41 -45.98 -10.46
N ALA A 542 -13.32 -46.95 -11.37
CA ALA A 542 -13.28 -46.73 -12.82
C ALA A 542 -12.16 -45.78 -13.34
N ASN A 543 -11.12 -45.52 -12.54
CA ASN A 543 -9.88 -44.90 -13.02
C ASN A 543 -9.23 -45.80 -14.08
N GLY A 544 -8.69 -45.21 -15.14
CA GLY A 544 -8.33 -45.85 -16.39
C GLY A 544 -7.48 -47.11 -16.21
N SER A 545 -6.21 -46.98 -15.88
CA SER A 545 -5.28 -48.10 -15.79
C SER A 545 -5.24 -48.74 -14.40
N TYR A 546 -5.06 -47.95 -13.32
CA TYR A 546 -4.87 -48.49 -11.97
C TYR A 546 -5.73 -47.74 -10.93
N GLY A 547 -6.18 -48.47 -9.91
CA GLY A 547 -6.66 -47.86 -8.67
C GLY A 547 -5.50 -47.23 -7.91
N VAL A 548 -4.61 -48.06 -7.37
CA VAL A 548 -3.37 -47.67 -6.71
C VAL A 548 -2.17 -48.27 -7.43
N TYR A 549 -1.25 -47.44 -7.89
CA TYR A 549 0.05 -47.85 -8.43
C TYR A 549 1.17 -47.46 -7.47
N THR A 550 2.04 -48.41 -7.11
CA THR A 550 3.14 -48.18 -6.16
C THR A 550 4.50 -48.59 -6.75
N TYR A 551 5.46 -47.67 -6.73
CA TYR A 551 6.83 -47.86 -7.20
C TYR A 551 7.82 -47.22 -6.24
N LYS A 552 8.98 -47.86 -6.04
CA LYS A 552 10.13 -47.22 -5.40
C LYS A 552 11.44 -47.61 -6.07
N ALA A 553 12.44 -46.75 -5.96
CA ALA A 553 13.83 -47.08 -6.22
C ALA A 553 14.38 -48.06 -5.17
N SER A 554 15.56 -48.63 -5.44
CA SER A 554 16.23 -49.55 -4.53
C SER A 554 16.53 -48.92 -3.16
N ALA A 555 17.03 -47.69 -3.14
CA ALA A 555 17.48 -46.96 -1.95
C ALA A 555 16.38 -46.19 -1.18
N ALA A 556 15.13 -46.23 -1.67
CA ALA A 556 14.00 -45.52 -1.04
C ALA A 556 13.15 -46.46 -0.19
N THR A 557 12.41 -45.91 0.77
CA THR A 557 11.31 -46.60 1.48
C THR A 557 9.97 -46.03 1.00
N LEU A 558 9.04 -46.91 0.61
CA LEU A 558 7.66 -46.55 0.34
C LEU A 558 6.75 -47.55 1.05
N THR A 559 5.84 -47.04 1.86
CA THR A 559 4.76 -47.80 2.50
C THR A 559 3.43 -47.25 2.04
N VAL A 560 2.55 -48.12 1.53
CA VAL A 560 1.18 -47.78 1.15
C VAL A 560 0.22 -48.65 1.94
N ASN A 561 -0.64 -48.01 2.73
CA ASN A 561 -1.67 -48.65 3.52
C ASN A 561 -3.03 -48.36 2.90
N VAL A 562 -3.83 -49.40 2.67
CA VAL A 562 -5.20 -49.32 2.15
C VAL A 562 -6.12 -49.97 3.19
N THR A 563 -6.91 -49.14 3.87
CA THR A 563 -7.79 -49.56 4.97
C THR A 563 -9.20 -48.99 4.80
N ASN A 564 -10.23 -49.75 5.19
CA ASN A 564 -11.65 -49.38 5.03
C ASN A 564 -11.99 -48.87 3.61
N SER A 565 -11.33 -49.37 2.56
CA SER A 565 -11.40 -48.74 1.23
C SER A 565 -11.91 -49.71 0.17
N ILE A 566 -12.62 -49.17 -0.84
CA ILE A 566 -13.10 -49.93 -2.00
C ILE A 566 -12.29 -49.50 -3.23
N VAL A 567 -11.77 -50.46 -4.00
CA VAL A 567 -10.92 -50.20 -5.18
C VAL A 567 -11.38 -51.06 -6.36
N THR A 568 -12.15 -50.46 -7.29
CA THR A 568 -12.95 -51.22 -8.27
C THR A 568 -12.93 -50.70 -9.71
N ASN A 569 -13.17 -51.63 -10.65
CA ASN A 569 -13.43 -51.37 -12.08
C ASN A 569 -12.26 -50.73 -12.86
N HIS A 570 -11.02 -50.92 -12.42
CA HIS A 570 -9.81 -50.43 -13.12
C HIS A 570 -9.33 -51.41 -14.19
N THR A 571 -8.91 -50.91 -15.37
CA THR A 571 -8.66 -51.80 -16.52
C THR A 571 -7.41 -52.68 -16.40
N THR A 572 -6.40 -52.27 -15.62
CA THR A 572 -5.15 -53.02 -15.45
C THR A 572 -5.05 -53.66 -14.06
N TYR A 573 -5.05 -52.87 -12.98
CA TYR A 573 -5.04 -53.40 -11.60
C TYR A 573 -5.87 -52.57 -10.62
N GLY A 574 -6.40 -53.24 -9.59
CA GLY A 574 -6.92 -52.57 -8.38
C GLY A 574 -5.78 -51.93 -7.60
N VAL A 575 -4.96 -52.75 -6.92
CA VAL A 575 -3.76 -52.31 -6.19
C VAL A 575 -2.52 -53.03 -6.71
N TYR A 576 -1.56 -52.27 -7.23
CA TYR A 576 -0.33 -52.80 -7.82
C TYR A 576 0.94 -52.42 -7.05
N ARG A 577 1.72 -53.44 -6.70
CA ARG A 577 3.05 -53.40 -6.12
C ARG A 577 4.11 -53.68 -7.19
N TYR A 578 4.98 -52.72 -7.47
CA TYR A 578 6.08 -52.91 -8.44
C TYR A 578 7.07 -53.99 -7.96
N THR A 579 7.35 -54.97 -8.82
CA THR A 579 7.94 -56.24 -8.41
C THR A 579 9.46 -56.23 -8.26
N SER A 580 10.20 -55.35 -8.94
CA SER A 580 11.67 -55.38 -8.93
C SER A 580 12.30 -54.81 -7.67
N TYR A 581 11.59 -53.90 -6.98
CA TYR A 581 12.11 -53.17 -5.80
C TYR A 581 11.18 -53.22 -4.58
N LEU A 582 10.02 -53.89 -4.70
CA LEU A 582 9.10 -54.27 -3.62
C LEU A 582 8.83 -53.16 -2.58
N PRO A 583 8.00 -52.16 -2.91
CA PRO A 583 7.42 -51.28 -1.88
C PRO A 583 6.51 -52.08 -0.94
N THR A 584 6.39 -51.62 0.30
CA THR A 584 5.48 -52.21 1.28
C THR A 584 4.06 -51.78 0.93
N VAL A 585 3.18 -52.75 0.71
CA VAL A 585 1.76 -52.51 0.43
C VAL A 585 0.93 -53.38 1.36
N ASN A 586 0.20 -52.73 2.26
CA ASN A 586 -0.69 -53.35 3.23
C ASN A 586 -2.14 -53.07 2.80
N ILE A 587 -2.95 -54.12 2.69
CA ILE A 587 -4.39 -54.00 2.39
C ILE A 587 -5.12 -54.71 3.52
N THR A 588 -5.97 -53.99 4.24
CA THR A 588 -6.71 -54.50 5.42
C THR A 588 -8.12 -53.95 5.42
N TYR A 589 -9.14 -54.71 5.85
CA TYR A 589 -10.54 -54.25 5.91
C TYR A 589 -10.97 -53.47 4.64
N SER A 590 -10.64 -53.99 3.46
CA SER A 590 -10.82 -53.27 2.18
C SER A 590 -11.25 -54.24 1.07
N ASP A 591 -12.15 -53.78 0.18
CA ASP A 591 -12.61 -54.53 -0.99
C ASP A 591 -11.84 -54.13 -2.24
N ILE A 592 -11.28 -55.14 -2.91
CA ILE A 592 -10.53 -54.94 -4.15
C ILE A 592 -11.14 -55.86 -5.22
N TRP A 593 -12.10 -55.37 -6.01
CA TRP A 593 -12.92 -56.19 -6.90
C TRP A 593 -13.17 -55.61 -8.31
N GLY A 594 -13.54 -56.45 -9.28
CA GLY A 594 -13.96 -56.01 -10.62
C GLY A 594 -12.85 -55.40 -11.48
N ASN A 595 -11.58 -55.52 -11.08
CA ASN A 595 -10.44 -54.96 -11.80
C ASN A 595 -9.87 -55.97 -12.81
N GLY A 596 -9.11 -55.48 -13.81
CA GLY A 596 -8.35 -56.33 -14.74
C GLY A 596 -7.41 -57.33 -14.04
N THR A 597 -6.91 -56.97 -12.86
CA THR A 597 -6.40 -57.88 -11.83
C THR A 597 -6.54 -57.19 -10.47
N ASN A 598 -7.21 -57.80 -9.50
CA ASN A 598 -7.52 -57.11 -8.22
C ASN A 598 -6.25 -56.64 -7.49
N THR A 599 -5.30 -57.53 -7.17
CA THR A 599 -4.00 -57.11 -6.65
C THR A 599 -2.88 -58.13 -6.88
N ASN A 600 -1.63 -57.67 -6.81
CA ASN A 600 -0.43 -58.51 -6.63
C ASN A 600 0.29 -58.26 -5.29
N ALA A 601 -0.34 -57.49 -4.38
CA ALA A 601 -0.01 -57.45 -2.96
C ALA A 601 -0.75 -58.58 -2.21
N THR A 602 -0.46 -58.75 -0.93
CA THR A 602 -1.16 -59.73 -0.08
C THR A 602 -2.37 -59.05 0.57
N MET A 603 -3.56 -59.62 0.38
CA MET A 603 -4.76 -59.22 1.10
C MET A 603 -4.61 -59.62 2.59
N GLY A 604 -4.75 -58.66 3.49
CA GLY A 604 -4.61 -58.83 4.93
C GLY A 604 -5.93 -59.14 5.64
N ALA A 605 -5.94 -58.96 6.96
CA ALA A 605 -7.12 -59.18 7.79
C ALA A 605 -8.28 -58.26 7.38
N GLY A 606 -9.50 -58.81 7.38
CA GLY A 606 -10.74 -58.10 7.02
C GLY A 606 -10.92 -57.80 5.52
N SER A 607 -9.91 -57.97 4.67
CA SER A 607 -10.01 -57.63 3.26
C SER A 607 -10.78 -58.63 2.42
N ILE A 608 -11.60 -58.12 1.50
CA ILE A 608 -12.50 -58.89 0.64
C ILE A 608 -12.29 -58.57 -0.86
N SER A 609 -12.99 -59.30 -1.72
CA SER A 609 -12.92 -59.15 -3.18
C SER A 609 -14.26 -59.61 -3.76
N GLN A 610 -15.31 -58.81 -3.55
CA GLN A 610 -16.70 -59.09 -3.94
C GLN A 610 -17.36 -57.83 -4.52
N ASN A 611 -18.56 -57.95 -5.11
CA ASN A 611 -19.22 -56.78 -5.71
C ASN A 611 -19.69 -55.80 -4.61
N PRO A 612 -19.26 -54.53 -4.59
CA PRO A 612 -19.69 -53.55 -3.59
C PRO A 612 -21.14 -53.10 -3.75
N LEU A 613 -21.83 -53.48 -4.84
CA LEU A 613 -23.24 -53.17 -5.09
C LEU A 613 -23.57 -51.67 -4.90
N TYR A 614 -22.86 -50.81 -5.64
CA TYR A 614 -23.17 -49.37 -5.71
C TYR A 614 -24.63 -49.11 -6.14
N LYS A 615 -25.24 -48.02 -5.66
CA LYS A 615 -26.60 -47.61 -6.05
C LYS A 615 -26.74 -47.39 -7.56
N SER A 616 -25.72 -46.82 -8.22
CA SER A 616 -25.65 -46.78 -9.69
C SER A 616 -24.21 -46.62 -10.19
N ALA A 617 -24.01 -46.52 -11.52
CA ALA A 617 -22.71 -46.18 -12.09
C ALA A 617 -22.27 -44.72 -11.83
N SER A 618 -23.19 -43.86 -11.40
CA SER A 618 -22.98 -42.43 -11.10
C SER A 618 -23.20 -42.06 -9.63
N ASP A 619 -23.67 -43.00 -8.80
CA ASP A 619 -23.83 -42.86 -7.35
C ASP A 619 -23.13 -44.05 -6.69
N LEU A 620 -21.97 -43.76 -6.09
CA LEU A 620 -21.03 -44.74 -5.56
C LEU A 620 -21.26 -45.04 -4.06
N ARG A 621 -22.40 -44.60 -3.51
CA ARG A 621 -22.93 -45.09 -2.24
C ARG A 621 -23.37 -46.55 -2.38
N LEU A 622 -23.33 -47.29 -1.27
CA LEU A 622 -23.65 -48.72 -1.24
C LEU A 622 -25.16 -48.98 -1.23
N GLN A 623 -25.57 -50.19 -1.63
CA GLN A 623 -26.89 -50.75 -1.36
C GLN A 623 -26.88 -51.54 -0.04
N ALA A 624 -28.03 -51.64 0.63
CA ALA A 624 -28.20 -52.38 1.91
C ALA A 624 -27.86 -53.88 1.84
N SER A 625 -27.75 -54.45 0.64
CA SER A 625 -27.32 -55.83 0.40
C SER A 625 -25.82 -55.97 0.10
N SER A 626 -25.06 -54.87 0.19
CA SER A 626 -23.62 -54.85 -0.05
C SER A 626 -22.85 -55.59 1.04
N VAL A 627 -21.81 -56.30 0.63
CA VAL A 627 -20.85 -56.98 1.51
C VAL A 627 -19.69 -56.09 1.94
N CYS A 628 -19.68 -54.82 1.51
CA CYS A 628 -18.79 -53.78 2.01
C CYS A 628 -19.37 -53.02 3.21
N VAL A 629 -20.67 -53.17 3.44
CA VAL A 629 -21.39 -52.60 4.59
C VAL A 629 -21.02 -53.39 5.85
N ASP A 630 -20.77 -52.68 6.96
CA ASP A 630 -20.35 -53.22 8.27
C ASP A 630 -19.08 -54.09 8.26
N ALA A 631 -18.30 -54.02 7.17
CA ALA A 631 -17.15 -54.90 6.94
C ALA A 631 -15.79 -54.24 7.26
N GLY A 632 -15.80 -52.96 7.64
CA GLY A 632 -14.63 -52.15 8.00
C GLY A 632 -14.10 -52.38 9.43
N THR A 633 -13.18 -51.53 9.86
CA THR A 633 -12.67 -51.47 11.25
C THR A 633 -12.72 -50.06 11.81
N ALA A 634 -13.02 -49.93 13.11
CA ALA A 634 -12.91 -48.68 13.85
C ALA A 634 -11.46 -48.13 13.93
N THR A 635 -10.46 -48.93 13.57
CA THR A 635 -9.03 -48.63 13.82
C THR A 635 -8.51 -47.54 12.88
N GLY A 636 -8.63 -46.28 13.31
CA GLY A 636 -8.19 -45.11 12.55
C GLY A 636 -9.20 -44.62 11.50
N ALA A 637 -10.44 -45.12 11.55
CA ALA A 637 -11.53 -44.57 10.76
C ALA A 637 -11.85 -43.13 11.21
N PRO A 638 -12.22 -42.21 10.29
CA PRO A 638 -12.77 -40.92 10.67
C PRO A 638 -14.14 -41.08 11.33
N ASN A 639 -14.53 -40.11 12.17
CA ASN A 639 -15.83 -40.06 12.85
C ASN A 639 -17.00 -39.64 11.93
N HIS A 640 -16.74 -39.43 10.64
CA HIS A 640 -17.71 -39.02 9.65
C HIS A 640 -17.30 -39.48 8.24
N ASP A 641 -18.22 -39.42 7.28
CA ASP A 641 -18.03 -39.85 5.89
C ASP A 641 -17.88 -38.69 4.88
N PHE A 642 -17.85 -39.00 3.57
CA PHE A 642 -17.75 -38.02 2.49
C PHE A 642 -18.91 -37.00 2.46
N ASP A 643 -20.13 -37.41 2.85
CA ASP A 643 -21.30 -36.52 2.90
C ASP A 643 -21.42 -35.77 4.25
N GLY A 644 -20.57 -36.11 5.23
CA GLY A 644 -20.61 -35.59 6.60
C GLY A 644 -21.48 -36.42 7.55
N VAL A 645 -21.98 -37.57 7.13
CA VAL A 645 -22.74 -38.51 7.98
C VAL A 645 -21.82 -39.06 9.06
N SER A 646 -22.28 -39.09 10.31
CA SER A 646 -21.47 -39.57 11.44
C SER A 646 -21.21 -41.08 11.36
N ARG A 647 -20.04 -41.52 11.82
CA ARG A 647 -19.61 -42.93 11.88
C ARG A 647 -19.30 -43.35 13.31
N PRO A 648 -19.54 -44.61 13.73
CA PRO A 648 -20.13 -45.72 12.97
C PRO A 648 -21.66 -45.66 12.83
N LEU A 649 -22.21 -46.38 11.84
CA LEU A 649 -23.63 -46.75 11.74
C LEU A 649 -23.76 -48.27 11.47
N ASP A 650 -24.70 -48.95 12.11
CA ASP A 650 -25.00 -50.37 11.85
C ASP A 650 -25.81 -50.47 10.53
N GLY A 651 -25.09 -50.62 9.42
CA GLY A 651 -25.61 -50.51 8.06
C GLY A 651 -26.39 -51.73 7.57
N ASN A 652 -26.51 -52.78 8.38
CA ASN A 652 -27.30 -53.98 8.08
C ASN A 652 -28.28 -54.37 9.21
N GLY A 653 -28.16 -53.76 10.39
CA GLY A 653 -29.07 -53.90 11.53
C GLY A 653 -28.99 -55.25 12.26
N ILE A 654 -27.94 -56.05 12.03
CA ILE A 654 -27.76 -57.35 12.70
C ILE A 654 -26.77 -57.34 13.88
N GLY A 655 -26.16 -56.20 14.19
CA GLY A 655 -25.32 -56.00 15.37
C GLY A 655 -23.95 -56.67 15.29
N GLY A 656 -22.93 -55.92 14.89
CA GLY A 656 -21.56 -56.46 14.72
C GLY A 656 -20.45 -55.42 14.76
N ALA A 657 -19.59 -55.44 13.75
CA ALA A 657 -18.90 -54.22 13.33
C ALA A 657 -19.93 -53.27 12.70
N ALA A 658 -19.63 -51.97 12.67
CA ALA A 658 -20.57 -50.91 12.29
C ALA A 658 -19.89 -49.80 11.45
N PHE A 659 -18.82 -50.16 10.72
CA PHE A 659 -18.07 -49.24 9.88
C PHE A 659 -18.07 -49.79 8.46
N ASP A 660 -18.43 -48.98 7.46
CA ASP A 660 -18.40 -49.41 6.08
C ASP A 660 -16.98 -49.34 5.49
N MET A 661 -16.77 -50.11 4.43
CA MET A 661 -15.68 -49.86 3.49
C MET A 661 -16.12 -48.77 2.49
N GLY A 662 -15.25 -47.81 2.22
CA GLY A 662 -15.43 -46.77 1.21
C GLY A 662 -15.58 -45.36 1.78
N ALA A 663 -15.78 -44.42 0.86
CA ALA A 663 -15.93 -42.99 1.16
C ALA A 663 -17.21 -42.66 1.95
N PHE A 664 -18.26 -43.48 1.80
CA PHE A 664 -19.58 -43.25 2.38
C PHE A 664 -19.90 -44.23 3.51
N GLU A 665 -20.76 -43.84 4.44
CA GLU A 665 -21.42 -44.75 5.39
C GLU A 665 -22.89 -44.96 4.97
N LEU A 666 -23.42 -46.17 5.11
CA LEU A 666 -24.81 -46.46 4.75
C LEU A 666 -25.75 -46.42 5.97
N SER A 667 -26.65 -45.44 5.99
CA SER A 667 -27.88 -45.58 6.78
C SER A 667 -28.91 -46.43 6.03
N ILE A 668 -29.37 -47.52 6.66
CA ILE A 668 -30.48 -48.36 6.17
C ILE A 668 -31.79 -48.17 6.94
N VAL A 669 -31.68 -47.80 8.22
CA VAL A 669 -32.77 -47.10 8.90
C VAL A 669 -32.86 -45.73 8.21
N GLY A 670 -34.05 -45.12 8.23
CA GLY A 670 -34.03 -43.66 8.15
C GLY A 670 -33.13 -43.12 9.26
N VAL A 671 -32.44 -42.01 9.02
CA VAL A 671 -31.67 -41.41 10.11
C VAL A 671 -32.72 -40.75 10.97
N CYS A 672 -33.22 -41.45 12.00
CA CYS A 672 -34.26 -40.94 12.87
C CYS A 672 -33.85 -39.57 13.44
N GLY A 673 -34.33 -38.50 12.81
CA GLY A 673 -33.77 -37.15 12.90
C GLY A 673 -33.57 -36.39 11.58
N ASP A 674 -33.79 -36.99 10.40
CA ASP A 674 -33.53 -36.38 9.09
C ASP A 674 -34.71 -35.60 8.47
N GLY A 675 -35.91 -35.72 9.04
CA GLY A 675 -37.11 -35.01 8.62
C GLY A 675 -37.85 -35.66 7.44
N VAL A 676 -37.52 -36.90 7.09
CA VAL A 676 -38.17 -37.68 6.02
C VAL A 676 -38.61 -39.02 6.59
N GLN A 677 -39.92 -39.31 6.61
CA GLN A 677 -40.37 -40.64 7.05
C GLN A 677 -39.94 -41.73 6.05
N ASN A 678 -38.94 -42.53 6.44
CA ASN A 678 -38.34 -43.59 5.63
C ASN A 678 -39.03 -44.96 5.83
N THR A 679 -38.59 -45.97 5.06
CA THR A 679 -39.16 -47.31 5.10
C THR A 679 -38.72 -48.09 6.35
N GLY A 680 -39.50 -47.98 7.41
CA GLY A 680 -39.26 -48.60 8.72
C GLY A 680 -39.73 -47.74 9.88
N GLU A 681 -39.92 -46.44 9.63
CA GLU A 681 -40.29 -45.44 10.61
C GLU A 681 -41.81 -45.24 10.66
N ALA A 682 -42.36 -45.18 11.88
CA ALA A 682 -43.76 -44.87 12.10
C ALA A 682 -44.08 -43.38 11.85
N CYS A 683 -43.07 -42.52 12.05
CA CYS A 683 -43.01 -41.11 11.71
C CYS A 683 -41.53 -40.65 11.79
N ASP A 684 -41.19 -39.49 11.24
CA ASP A 684 -39.93 -38.77 11.54
C ASP A 684 -40.20 -37.26 11.56
N ASP A 685 -39.88 -36.59 12.68
CA ASP A 685 -40.06 -35.15 12.89
C ASP A 685 -38.74 -34.36 12.89
N GLY A 686 -37.68 -34.93 12.30
CA GLY A 686 -36.35 -34.34 12.28
C GLY A 686 -35.70 -34.26 13.66
N THR A 687 -34.90 -33.22 13.90
CA THR A 687 -34.18 -33.00 15.17
C THR A 687 -35.07 -32.85 16.41
N ASN A 688 -36.40 -32.87 16.26
CA ASN A 688 -37.38 -32.91 17.36
C ASN A 688 -37.55 -34.32 17.95
N ASN A 689 -37.15 -35.39 17.25
CA ASN A 689 -37.39 -36.78 17.66
C ASN A 689 -36.83 -37.06 19.07
N GLY A 690 -37.66 -37.69 19.91
CA GLY A 690 -37.44 -37.87 21.35
C GLY A 690 -38.06 -36.78 22.24
N SER A 691 -38.53 -35.68 21.65
CA SER A 691 -39.31 -34.67 22.36
C SER A 691 -40.76 -35.13 22.57
N TYR A 692 -41.39 -34.60 23.61
CA TYR A 692 -42.80 -34.91 23.93
C TYR A 692 -43.74 -34.48 22.80
N GLY A 693 -44.67 -35.37 22.40
CA GLY A 693 -45.62 -35.15 21.30
C GLY A 693 -45.09 -35.45 19.90
N TYR A 694 -43.80 -35.79 19.75
CA TYR A 694 -43.15 -36.15 18.49
C TYR A 694 -42.81 -37.66 18.44
N CYS A 695 -42.19 -38.14 17.36
CA CYS A 695 -41.66 -39.50 17.29
C CYS A 695 -40.68 -39.81 18.44
N ASN A 696 -40.61 -41.07 18.86
CA ASN A 696 -39.59 -41.49 19.83
C ASN A 696 -38.17 -41.46 19.21
N THR A 697 -37.12 -41.51 20.03
CA THR A 697 -35.69 -41.49 19.60
C THR A 697 -35.25 -42.70 18.76
N SER A 698 -36.16 -43.58 18.36
CA SER A 698 -35.93 -44.70 17.44
C SER A 698 -36.93 -44.73 16.27
N CYS A 699 -37.78 -43.71 16.14
CA CYS A 699 -38.81 -43.54 15.12
C CYS A 699 -39.75 -44.75 14.94
N SER A 700 -39.82 -45.61 15.96
CA SER A 700 -40.60 -46.86 15.98
C SER A 700 -42.08 -46.65 16.31
N GLY A 701 -42.45 -45.41 16.65
CA GLY A 701 -43.76 -44.95 17.07
C GLY A 701 -43.69 -43.50 17.51
N LEU A 702 -44.82 -42.96 17.95
CA LEU A 702 -44.82 -41.76 18.78
C LEU A 702 -43.98 -41.99 20.06
N GLY A 703 -43.42 -40.92 20.59
CA GLY A 703 -42.76 -40.89 21.89
C GLY A 703 -43.76 -40.73 23.03
N PRO A 704 -43.28 -40.28 24.19
CA PRO A 704 -44.10 -39.64 25.22
C PRO A 704 -45.21 -38.75 24.60
N HIS A 705 -46.48 -39.14 24.72
CA HIS A 705 -47.62 -38.42 24.14
C HIS A 705 -48.94 -38.74 24.83
N CYS A 706 -49.80 -37.73 24.91
CA CYS A 706 -51.10 -37.82 25.55
C CYS A 706 -52.04 -38.87 24.92
N GLY A 707 -52.70 -39.64 25.78
CA GLY A 707 -53.71 -40.64 25.46
C GLY A 707 -53.17 -42.08 25.55
N ASP A 708 -51.94 -42.29 25.99
CA ASP A 708 -51.26 -43.59 25.96
C ASP A 708 -51.53 -44.49 27.19
N ASN A 709 -52.31 -44.00 28.17
CA ASN A 709 -52.63 -44.61 29.47
C ASN A 709 -51.46 -44.61 30.49
N ILE A 710 -50.36 -43.89 30.24
CA ILE A 710 -49.12 -43.99 31.04
C ILE A 710 -48.52 -42.60 31.29
N LYS A 711 -49.05 -41.81 32.25
CA LYS A 711 -48.54 -40.46 32.61
C LYS A 711 -47.00 -40.35 32.51
N ASN A 712 -46.52 -39.66 31.48
CA ASN A 712 -45.11 -39.55 31.12
C ASN A 712 -44.76 -38.16 30.53
N GLY A 713 -43.50 -37.95 30.11
CA GLY A 713 -43.09 -36.71 29.46
C GLY A 713 -43.38 -35.42 30.25
N THR A 714 -44.22 -34.56 29.70
CA THR A 714 -44.68 -33.29 30.31
C THR A 714 -46.16 -33.33 30.76
N GLU A 715 -46.73 -34.52 30.90
CA GLU A 715 -48.13 -34.73 31.29
C GLU A 715 -48.33 -34.51 32.80
N ASP A 716 -49.52 -34.04 33.16
CA ASP A 716 -49.94 -33.87 34.56
C ASP A 716 -50.95 -34.95 35.01
N CYS A 717 -51.57 -35.65 34.05
CA CYS A 717 -52.35 -36.88 34.18
C CYS A 717 -52.38 -37.57 32.81
N ASP A 718 -52.69 -38.87 32.77
CA ASP A 718 -53.19 -39.54 31.57
C ASP A 718 -54.19 -40.60 32.06
N ASP A 719 -55.37 -40.67 31.43
CA ASP A 719 -56.41 -41.66 31.73
C ASP A 719 -56.88 -42.46 30.50
N GLY A 720 -56.18 -42.31 29.36
CA GLY A 720 -56.39 -43.11 28.16
C GLY A 720 -57.64 -42.80 27.35
N ASN A 721 -58.28 -41.64 27.54
CA ASN A 721 -59.56 -41.33 26.91
C ASN A 721 -59.60 -39.93 26.23
N ASN A 722 -60.72 -39.59 25.59
CA ASN A 722 -60.89 -38.37 24.79
C ASN A 722 -62.03 -37.46 25.33
N SER A 723 -62.15 -37.36 26.66
CA SER A 723 -63.05 -36.46 27.37
C SER A 723 -62.31 -35.24 27.93
N ASN A 724 -62.75 -34.02 27.58
CA ASN A 724 -62.21 -32.79 28.17
C ASN A 724 -62.98 -32.35 29.44
N THR A 725 -63.90 -33.15 29.97
CA THR A 725 -64.94 -32.68 30.92
C THR A 725 -64.96 -33.42 32.26
N ASP A 726 -63.89 -34.15 32.60
CA ASP A 726 -63.77 -34.87 33.88
C ASP A 726 -62.58 -34.39 34.71
N SER A 727 -61.54 -35.20 34.92
CA SER A 727 -60.36 -34.88 35.74
C SER A 727 -59.07 -34.83 34.92
N CYS A 728 -59.06 -35.36 33.70
CA CYS A 728 -57.92 -35.29 32.79
C CYS A 728 -58.38 -34.88 31.40
N THR A 729 -57.85 -33.79 30.84
CA THR A 729 -58.23 -33.33 29.50
C THR A 729 -57.49 -34.11 28.41
N ASN A 730 -57.95 -34.00 27.16
CA ASN A 730 -57.31 -34.57 25.96
C ASN A 730 -55.93 -33.97 25.63
N ALA A 731 -55.43 -33.06 26.47
CA ALA A 731 -54.06 -32.54 26.45
C ALA A 731 -53.19 -33.14 27.58
N CYS A 732 -53.72 -34.10 28.34
CA CYS A 732 -53.09 -34.79 29.45
C CYS A 732 -52.64 -33.85 30.57
N LYS A 733 -53.52 -32.87 30.81
CA LYS A 733 -53.47 -31.91 31.91
C LYS A 733 -54.62 -32.19 32.85
N ASN A 734 -54.36 -32.09 34.16
CA ASN A 734 -55.44 -32.15 35.14
C ASN A 734 -56.43 -31.03 34.82
N ALA A 735 -57.72 -31.37 34.81
CA ALA A 735 -58.81 -30.44 34.53
C ALA A 735 -58.68 -29.19 35.43
N ALA A 736 -58.64 -28.01 34.81
CA ALA A 736 -58.32 -26.76 35.50
C ALA A 736 -58.87 -25.53 34.77
N CYS A 737 -59.69 -24.77 35.50
CA CYS A 737 -60.10 -23.40 35.22
C CYS A 737 -59.24 -22.63 34.21
N GLY A 738 -59.87 -22.26 33.10
CA GLY A 738 -59.27 -21.57 31.96
C GLY A 738 -58.79 -22.51 30.85
N ASP A 739 -59.35 -23.73 30.76
CA ASP A 739 -59.01 -24.71 29.72
C ASP A 739 -60.07 -24.83 28.59
N GLY A 740 -61.25 -24.22 28.76
CA GLY A 740 -62.32 -24.16 27.75
C GLY A 740 -63.49 -25.10 27.99
N PHE A 741 -63.48 -25.85 29.10
CA PHE A 741 -64.41 -26.95 29.31
C PHE A 741 -65.05 -26.91 30.70
N GLN A 742 -65.69 -25.77 31.05
CA GLN A 742 -66.33 -25.48 32.35
C GLN A 742 -66.70 -26.73 33.16
N GLN A 743 -65.87 -27.02 34.17
CA GLN A 743 -65.93 -28.23 34.97
C GLN A 743 -66.87 -28.07 36.17
N ALA A 744 -67.01 -29.16 36.93
CA ALA A 744 -67.94 -29.30 38.05
C ALA A 744 -67.51 -28.54 39.33
N GLY A 745 -67.29 -27.22 39.20
CA GLY A 745 -66.94 -26.31 40.30
C GLY A 745 -66.91 -24.82 39.95
N GLU A 746 -67.01 -24.45 38.68
CA GLU A 746 -66.54 -23.15 38.15
C GLU A 746 -67.69 -22.21 37.78
N ALA A 747 -67.58 -20.92 38.12
CA ALA A 747 -68.65 -19.94 37.86
C ALA A 747 -68.65 -19.39 36.42
N CYS A 748 -67.47 -19.39 35.79
CA CYS A 748 -67.21 -19.10 34.38
C CYS A 748 -66.01 -19.97 33.95
N ASP A 749 -65.90 -20.26 32.65
CA ASP A 749 -64.66 -20.69 31.97
C ASP A 749 -64.85 -20.29 30.50
N ASP A 750 -63.88 -19.56 29.93
CA ASP A 750 -63.90 -19.00 28.58
C ASP A 750 -62.64 -19.38 27.77
N GLY A 751 -62.05 -20.54 28.06
CA GLY A 751 -61.01 -21.13 27.19
C GLY A 751 -59.63 -20.54 27.33
N ASN A 752 -59.38 -19.79 28.41
CA ASN A 752 -58.11 -19.16 28.64
C ASN A 752 -57.82 -18.97 30.13
N THR A 753 -56.55 -18.95 30.50
CA THR A 753 -56.06 -18.59 31.84
C THR A 753 -55.70 -17.11 31.94
N SER A 754 -56.46 -16.24 31.26
CA SER A 754 -56.21 -14.80 31.17
C SER A 754 -57.21 -14.05 32.02
N ASN A 755 -56.81 -13.75 33.26
CA ASN A 755 -57.52 -12.88 34.19
C ASN A 755 -57.89 -11.46 33.64
N THR A 756 -57.44 -11.13 32.43
CA THR A 756 -57.60 -9.86 31.71
C THR A 756 -58.90 -9.76 30.89
N ASP A 757 -59.87 -10.67 31.09
CA ASP A 757 -61.18 -10.63 30.43
C ASP A 757 -62.36 -10.74 31.43
N GLY A 758 -63.37 -11.55 31.14
CA GLY A 758 -64.53 -11.76 32.00
C GLY A 758 -64.29 -12.75 33.15
N CYS A 759 -63.26 -13.62 33.06
CA CYS A 759 -63.04 -14.70 34.01
C CYS A 759 -61.58 -14.77 34.51
N LEU A 760 -61.41 -14.64 35.82
CA LEU A 760 -60.14 -14.92 36.50
C LEU A 760 -59.81 -16.41 36.42
N THR A 761 -58.52 -16.74 36.46
CA THR A 761 -57.91 -18.09 36.61
C THR A 761 -58.32 -18.89 37.86
N THR A 762 -59.21 -18.33 38.67
CA THR A 762 -59.86 -18.99 39.81
C THR A 762 -61.35 -19.26 39.56
N CYS A 763 -61.81 -18.97 38.34
CA CYS A 763 -63.16 -19.10 37.82
C CYS A 763 -64.19 -18.24 38.56
N ILE A 764 -63.83 -16.95 38.67
CA ILE A 764 -64.49 -15.84 39.36
C ILE A 764 -64.38 -14.60 38.44
N ALA A 765 -65.35 -13.67 38.44
CA ALA A 765 -65.27 -12.46 37.60
C ALA A 765 -64.30 -11.38 38.13
N ALA A 766 -63.66 -10.64 37.22
CA ALA A 766 -62.53 -9.72 37.46
C ALA A 766 -62.91 -8.25 37.81
N SER A 767 -61.94 -7.47 38.33
CA SER A 767 -62.09 -6.04 38.66
C SER A 767 -60.77 -5.28 38.98
N CYS A 768 -60.52 -4.15 38.29
CA CYS A 768 -59.46 -3.14 38.53
C CYS A 768 -58.85 -3.11 39.95
N GLY A 769 -57.53 -3.33 40.01
CA GLY A 769 -56.72 -3.44 41.23
C GLY A 769 -56.57 -4.88 41.72
N ASP A 770 -56.88 -5.89 40.90
CA ASP A 770 -56.75 -7.31 41.22
C ASP A 770 -55.49 -7.97 40.67
N GLY A 771 -54.76 -7.27 39.79
CA GLY A 771 -53.51 -7.73 39.18
C GLY A 771 -53.56 -7.90 37.67
N PHE A 772 -54.72 -7.64 37.04
CA PHE A 772 -55.01 -8.20 35.72
C PHE A 772 -55.76 -7.23 34.78
N GLN A 773 -54.96 -6.48 34.02
CA GLN A 773 -55.36 -5.46 33.03
C GLN A 773 -56.47 -5.92 32.06
N GLN A 774 -57.71 -5.54 32.32
CA GLN A 774 -58.88 -5.87 31.50
C GLN A 774 -59.01 -4.98 30.25
N ALA A 775 -58.83 -5.60 29.08
CA ALA A 775 -58.68 -4.89 27.80
C ALA A 775 -59.93 -4.05 27.42
N GLY A 776 -59.81 -2.72 27.51
CA GLY A 776 -60.87 -1.77 27.19
C GLY A 776 -61.79 -1.42 28.37
N VAL A 777 -61.58 -2.02 29.54
CA VAL A 777 -62.13 -1.56 30.83
C VAL A 777 -61.15 -0.60 31.48
N GLU A 778 -59.86 -0.93 31.43
CA GLU A 778 -58.77 -0.13 31.99
C GLU A 778 -57.56 -0.03 31.04
N GLU A 779 -56.57 0.80 31.40
CA GLU A 779 -55.36 1.01 30.59
C GLU A 779 -54.16 0.20 31.12
N CYS A 780 -54.21 -0.27 32.37
CA CYS A 780 -53.26 -1.16 33.03
C CYS A 780 -53.87 -1.66 34.35
N ASP A 781 -53.29 -2.72 34.93
CA ASP A 781 -53.42 -3.10 36.35
C ASP A 781 -52.14 -3.87 36.73
N ASP A 782 -51.55 -3.56 37.88
CA ASP A 782 -50.38 -4.24 38.45
C ASP A 782 -50.62 -4.81 39.86
N GLY A 783 -51.90 -4.87 40.27
CA GLY A 783 -52.35 -5.49 41.53
C GLY A 783 -52.11 -4.64 42.76
N ASN A 784 -51.81 -3.36 42.57
CA ASN A 784 -51.51 -2.44 43.66
C ASN A 784 -52.12 -1.04 43.43
N SER A 785 -51.65 -0.02 44.15
CA SER A 785 -52.19 1.36 44.07
C SER A 785 -51.10 2.42 44.29
N SER A 786 -49.92 2.12 43.77
CA SER A 786 -48.76 3.00 43.71
C SER A 786 -48.89 3.97 42.51
N ASN A 787 -47.95 4.91 42.44
CA ASN A 787 -47.78 5.86 41.34
C ASN A 787 -46.28 5.92 40.93
N THR A 788 -45.53 4.82 41.05
CA THR A 788 -44.06 4.77 40.88
C THR A 788 -43.60 3.52 40.11
N ASP A 789 -44.52 3.01 39.30
CA ASP A 789 -44.59 1.72 38.64
C ASP A 789 -45.56 1.85 37.46
N ALA A 790 -45.68 0.81 36.64
CA ALA A 790 -46.30 0.89 35.32
C ALA A 790 -47.77 1.37 35.31
N CYS A 791 -48.48 1.20 36.42
CA CYS A 791 -49.87 1.55 36.54
C CYS A 791 -50.12 2.52 37.71
N VAL A 792 -50.45 3.78 37.41
CA VAL A 792 -50.80 4.74 38.47
C VAL A 792 -52.18 4.46 39.04
N ALA A 793 -52.35 4.77 40.32
CA ALA A 793 -53.56 4.47 41.10
C ALA A 793 -54.85 4.95 40.41
N GLY A 794 -55.67 3.99 40.00
CA GLY A 794 -56.85 4.21 39.14
C GLY A 794 -56.83 3.45 37.82
N CYS A 795 -55.93 2.46 37.66
CA CYS A 795 -55.85 1.57 36.51
C CYS A 795 -55.59 2.34 35.19
N LYS A 796 -54.65 3.30 35.26
CA LYS A 796 -54.23 4.18 34.17
C LYS A 796 -52.74 4.08 33.89
N ALA A 797 -52.39 3.94 32.61
CA ALA A 797 -51.01 3.82 32.18
C ALA A 797 -50.24 5.07 32.61
N ALA A 798 -49.12 4.85 33.28
CA ALA A 798 -48.26 5.90 33.80
C ALA A 798 -47.61 6.73 32.66
N LYS A 799 -47.21 7.97 32.95
CA LYS A 799 -46.92 8.97 31.91
C LYS A 799 -45.72 9.84 32.23
N CYS A 800 -44.75 9.76 31.34
CA CYS A 800 -43.62 10.67 31.25
C CYS A 800 -44.00 12.15 31.44
N GLY A 801 -43.31 12.79 32.38
CA GLY A 801 -43.45 14.19 32.75
C GLY A 801 -44.47 14.44 33.86
N ASP A 802 -44.81 13.46 34.69
CA ASP A 802 -45.73 13.61 35.82
C ASP A 802 -45.05 13.83 37.19
N GLY A 803 -43.73 13.60 37.28
CA GLY A 803 -42.89 13.85 38.44
C GLY A 803 -42.50 12.60 39.23
N HIS A 804 -42.83 11.40 38.74
CA HIS A 804 -42.65 10.15 39.45
C HIS A 804 -42.01 9.05 38.60
N VAL A 805 -40.68 8.97 38.60
CA VAL A 805 -39.88 7.95 37.88
C VAL A 805 -40.43 6.53 38.09
N GLN A 806 -41.14 5.98 37.10
CA GLN A 806 -41.80 4.67 37.21
C GLN A 806 -40.84 3.51 36.93
N SER A 807 -40.53 2.73 37.98
CA SER A 807 -39.51 1.69 37.96
C SER A 807 -39.74 0.60 36.90
N GLY A 808 -39.13 0.75 35.73
CA GLY A 808 -39.13 -0.24 34.64
C GLY A 808 -40.06 0.09 33.47
N VAL A 809 -40.77 1.23 33.51
CA VAL A 809 -41.46 1.81 32.33
C VAL A 809 -40.65 2.97 31.76
N GLU A 810 -40.06 3.76 32.63
CA GLU A 810 -39.23 4.92 32.29
C GLU A 810 -37.94 4.87 33.13
N ALA A 811 -36.88 5.46 32.58
CA ALA A 811 -35.56 5.43 33.19
C ALA A 811 -35.18 6.74 33.90
N CYS A 812 -36.01 7.77 33.73
CA CYS A 812 -36.02 9.05 34.42
C CYS A 812 -37.41 9.70 34.27
N ASP A 813 -37.69 10.74 35.06
CA ASP A 813 -38.80 11.69 34.89
C ASP A 813 -38.39 12.91 35.74
N ASP A 814 -38.47 14.12 35.18
CA ASP A 814 -38.14 15.38 35.87
C ASP A 814 -39.34 16.35 36.01
N GLY A 815 -40.55 15.80 35.94
CA GLY A 815 -41.82 16.48 36.21
C GLY A 815 -42.35 17.33 35.07
N ASN A 816 -41.87 17.10 33.85
CA ASN A 816 -42.24 17.89 32.69
C ASN A 816 -42.02 17.16 31.34
N THR A 817 -42.48 17.74 30.23
CA THR A 817 -42.41 17.12 28.88
C THR A 817 -41.57 17.93 27.88
N ASN A 818 -40.59 18.69 28.36
CA ASN A 818 -39.46 19.11 27.54
C ASN A 818 -38.65 17.88 27.11
N ASN A 819 -37.69 18.07 26.21
CA ASN A 819 -36.95 16.97 25.58
C ASN A 819 -35.43 17.17 25.67
N ASN A 820 -34.99 18.12 26.51
CA ASN A 820 -33.65 18.71 26.46
C ASN A 820 -33.12 19.09 27.86
N ASP A 821 -33.76 18.57 28.90
CA ASP A 821 -33.41 18.58 30.31
C ASP A 821 -32.96 17.16 30.74
N ALA A 822 -33.17 16.75 31.99
CA ALA A 822 -32.52 15.55 32.54
C ALA A 822 -33.16 14.23 32.06
N CYS A 823 -34.29 14.33 31.35
CA CYS A 823 -35.00 13.22 30.73
C CYS A 823 -35.54 13.62 29.35
N SER A 824 -35.83 12.65 28.49
CA SER A 824 -36.59 12.91 27.25
C SER A 824 -38.10 12.97 27.54
N ASN A 825 -38.90 13.55 26.63
CA ASN A 825 -40.37 13.50 26.69
C ASN A 825 -40.97 12.12 26.33
N THR A 826 -40.11 11.12 26.08
CA THR A 826 -40.43 9.69 26.03
C THR A 826 -39.95 8.95 27.27
N CYS A 827 -39.37 9.67 28.24
CA CYS A 827 -38.78 9.23 29.50
C CYS A 827 -37.75 8.09 29.38
N ALA A 828 -37.00 8.13 28.29
CA ALA A 828 -35.72 7.45 28.15
C ALA A 828 -34.62 8.28 28.84
N LEU A 829 -33.62 7.60 29.38
CA LEU A 829 -32.37 8.25 29.77
C LEU A 829 -31.68 8.82 28.51
N PRO A 830 -30.99 9.98 28.63
CA PRO A 830 -30.29 10.58 27.50
C PRO A 830 -29.39 9.61 26.72
N GLY A 831 -29.49 9.62 25.39
CA GLY A 831 -29.53 8.37 24.62
C GLY A 831 -28.87 8.36 23.25
N CYS A 832 -28.03 9.34 22.92
CA CYS A 832 -27.25 9.55 21.70
C CYS A 832 -27.60 8.75 20.43
N GLY A 833 -27.96 9.48 19.38
CA GLY A 833 -28.30 9.03 18.04
C GLY A 833 -29.81 8.80 17.87
N ASP A 834 -30.65 9.53 18.62
CA ASP A 834 -32.11 9.40 18.62
C ASP A 834 -32.86 10.57 17.93
N GLY A 835 -32.16 11.66 17.64
CA GLY A 835 -32.66 12.86 16.96
C GLY A 835 -33.01 14.02 17.89
N VAL A 836 -32.68 13.92 19.18
CA VAL A 836 -33.05 14.91 20.20
C VAL A 836 -31.85 15.23 21.10
N GLN A 837 -31.29 16.43 20.98
CA GLN A 837 -30.19 16.87 21.84
C GLN A 837 -30.65 17.04 23.32
N GLN A 838 -30.18 16.16 24.20
CA GLN A 838 -30.56 16.09 25.62
C GLN A 838 -29.51 16.71 26.57
N ALA A 839 -29.82 16.86 27.87
CA ALA A 839 -28.94 17.58 28.81
C ALA A 839 -27.66 16.79 29.17
N GLY A 840 -26.62 17.02 28.37
CA GLY A 840 -25.32 16.35 28.44
C GLY A 840 -24.70 16.18 27.06
N GLU A 841 -25.52 16.27 26.02
CA GLU A 841 -25.12 16.10 24.62
C GLU A 841 -24.87 17.45 23.95
N ALA A 842 -23.83 17.52 23.14
CA ALA A 842 -23.49 18.72 22.37
C ALA A 842 -24.18 18.75 20.99
N CYS A 843 -24.77 17.63 20.57
CA CYS A 843 -25.57 17.46 19.36
C CYS A 843 -26.44 16.20 19.49
N ASP A 844 -27.45 16.07 18.63
CA ASP A 844 -27.95 14.77 18.15
C ASP A 844 -28.55 15.00 16.75
N ASP A 845 -28.24 14.15 15.77
CA ASP A 845 -28.80 14.20 14.40
C ASP A 845 -29.55 12.90 13.98
N GLY A 846 -29.84 12.01 14.93
CA GLY A 846 -30.71 10.85 14.76
C GLY A 846 -30.04 9.63 14.16
N ASN A 847 -28.71 9.55 14.21
CA ASN A 847 -27.97 8.43 13.65
C ASN A 847 -26.66 8.12 14.40
N LYS A 848 -25.83 7.19 13.87
CA LYS A 848 -24.58 6.71 14.50
C LYS A 848 -23.44 6.53 13.51
N ASP A 849 -23.43 7.33 12.45
CA ASP A 849 -22.23 7.60 11.67
C ASP A 849 -21.25 8.43 12.53
N ASN A 850 -20.06 8.72 12.00
CA ASN A 850 -19.14 9.73 12.53
C ASN A 850 -18.69 10.70 11.41
N THR A 851 -19.30 10.64 10.23
CA THR A 851 -18.92 11.42 9.04
C THR A 851 -19.86 12.59 8.73
N ASP A 852 -20.76 12.92 9.66
CA ASP A 852 -21.70 14.04 9.67
C ASP A 852 -21.60 14.89 10.96
N ALA A 853 -22.64 15.66 11.32
CA ALA A 853 -22.50 16.77 12.27
C ALA A 853 -22.36 16.33 13.73
N CYS A 854 -22.77 15.12 14.06
CA CYS A 854 -22.74 14.55 15.40
C CYS A 854 -21.96 13.23 15.41
N LEU A 855 -21.04 13.05 16.36
CA LEU A 855 -20.42 11.74 16.54
C LEU A 855 -21.43 10.76 17.12
N SER A 856 -21.24 9.46 16.89
CA SER A 856 -21.92 8.34 17.57
C SER A 856 -21.76 8.29 19.12
N THR A 857 -21.20 9.35 19.72
CA THR A 857 -21.06 9.61 21.17
C THR A 857 -21.71 10.94 21.61
N CYS A 858 -22.35 11.67 20.69
CA CYS A 858 -23.10 12.92 20.87
C CYS A 858 -22.33 14.08 21.52
N ILE A 859 -21.02 14.01 21.35
CA ILE A 859 -20.15 15.17 21.22
C ILE A 859 -20.35 15.71 19.80
N ALA A 860 -20.58 17.02 19.67
CA ALA A 860 -20.66 17.70 18.37
C ALA A 860 -19.35 17.45 17.63
N ALA A 861 -19.43 16.83 16.44
CA ALA A 861 -18.24 16.42 15.73
C ALA A 861 -17.35 17.65 15.49
N SER A 862 -16.12 17.57 15.96
CA SER A 862 -15.28 18.70 16.31
C SER A 862 -13.88 18.44 15.80
N CYS A 863 -13.31 19.41 15.12
CA CYS A 863 -12.03 19.22 14.47
C CYS A 863 -10.95 18.65 15.40
N GLY A 864 -10.29 17.59 14.92
CA GLY A 864 -9.33 16.81 15.66
C GLY A 864 -9.94 15.59 16.34
N ASP A 865 -11.10 15.08 15.88
CA ASP A 865 -11.74 13.88 16.43
C ASP A 865 -11.43 12.58 15.66
N GLY A 866 -10.82 12.70 14.48
CA GLY A 866 -10.31 11.59 13.66
C GLY A 866 -11.17 11.21 12.46
N PHE A 867 -12.28 11.93 12.20
CA PHE A 867 -13.24 11.57 11.17
C PHE A 867 -13.47 12.70 10.15
N VAL A 868 -13.10 12.48 8.88
CA VAL A 868 -13.22 13.53 7.83
C VAL A 868 -14.63 13.59 7.25
N ARG A 869 -15.36 14.65 7.55
CA ARG A 869 -16.77 14.84 7.17
C ARG A 869 -16.91 15.49 5.80
N THR A 870 -17.34 14.69 4.82
CA THR A 870 -17.30 15.05 3.39
C THR A 870 -18.17 16.27 3.06
N GLY A 871 -17.52 17.41 2.84
CA GLY A 871 -18.19 18.67 2.46
C GLY A 871 -18.52 19.61 3.64
N VAL A 872 -18.24 19.19 4.87
CA VAL A 872 -18.25 20.06 6.06
C VAL A 872 -16.85 20.63 6.27
N GLU A 873 -15.83 19.78 6.19
CA GLU A 873 -14.43 20.14 6.42
C GLU A 873 -13.48 19.56 5.36
N GLU A 874 -12.20 19.95 5.42
CA GLU A 874 -11.22 19.66 4.36
C GLU A 874 -10.18 18.60 4.74
N CYS A 875 -10.05 18.31 6.03
CA CYS A 875 -9.18 17.31 6.64
C CYS A 875 -9.64 17.06 8.08
N ASP A 876 -9.18 15.98 8.69
CA ASP A 876 -9.10 15.75 10.14
C ASP A 876 -7.98 14.73 10.35
N ASP A 877 -7.13 14.92 11.36
CA ASP A 877 -6.02 14.02 11.69
C ASP A 877 -6.04 13.50 13.15
N GLY A 878 -7.16 13.67 13.84
CA GLY A 878 -7.39 13.13 15.18
C GLY A 878 -6.71 13.91 16.31
N ASN A 879 -6.33 15.17 16.07
CA ASN A 879 -5.80 16.04 17.11
C ASN A 879 -6.12 17.52 16.91
N ALA A 880 -6.11 18.31 17.99
CA ALA A 880 -6.50 19.72 18.00
C ALA A 880 -5.30 20.69 17.97
N ALA A 881 -4.20 20.29 17.34
CA ALA A 881 -3.10 21.19 17.05
C ALA A 881 -3.44 22.12 15.87
N ASN A 882 -2.52 23.03 15.56
CA ASN A 882 -2.55 23.85 14.35
C ASN A 882 -1.15 23.89 13.72
N THR A 883 -0.34 22.85 13.97
CA THR A 883 1.11 22.86 13.70
C THR A 883 1.54 21.72 12.77
N ASP A 884 0.54 21.19 12.08
CA ASP A 884 0.43 19.96 11.31
C ASP A 884 -0.59 20.19 10.18
N ALA A 885 -0.78 19.21 9.30
CA ALA A 885 -1.43 19.42 8.00
C ALA A 885 -2.93 19.78 8.09
N CYS A 886 -3.55 19.65 9.26
CA CYS A 886 -4.89 20.11 9.56
C CYS A 886 -4.87 21.12 10.71
N THR A 887 -5.51 22.28 10.53
CA THR A 887 -5.74 23.21 11.65
C THR A 887 -6.84 22.67 12.56
N SER A 888 -6.89 23.11 13.82
CA SER A 888 -8.00 22.88 14.78
C SER A 888 -9.36 23.48 14.37
N THR A 889 -9.47 23.99 13.14
CA THR A 889 -10.72 24.41 12.48
C THR A 889 -11.09 23.53 11.27
N CYS A 890 -10.34 22.45 11.06
CA CYS A 890 -10.43 21.44 10.01
C CYS A 890 -10.44 22.01 8.60
N LYS A 891 -9.68 23.10 8.47
CA LYS A 891 -9.12 23.55 7.20
C LYS A 891 -7.75 22.92 7.04
N ALA A 892 -7.54 22.32 5.87
CA ALA A 892 -6.20 21.92 5.42
C ALA A 892 -5.32 23.16 5.57
N ALA A 893 -4.25 23.02 6.35
CA ALA A 893 -3.50 24.14 6.87
C ALA A 893 -2.80 24.89 5.72
N LYS A 894 -2.88 26.21 5.75
CA LYS A 894 -2.52 27.11 4.65
C LYS A 894 -1.84 28.32 5.22
N CYS A 895 -0.65 28.58 4.70
CA CYS A 895 0.04 29.84 4.89
C CYS A 895 -0.90 31.07 4.89
N GLY A 896 -0.83 31.82 5.98
CA GLY A 896 -1.69 32.95 6.30
C GLY A 896 -2.92 32.60 7.15
N ASP A 897 -2.94 31.46 7.87
CA ASP A 897 -4.06 31.04 8.72
C ASP A 897 -3.84 31.28 10.24
N GLY A 898 -2.63 31.69 10.63
CA GLY A 898 -2.25 32.16 11.97
C GLY A 898 -1.39 31.21 12.78
N PHE A 899 -0.95 30.09 12.19
CA PHE A 899 -0.27 29.03 12.93
C PHE A 899 0.94 28.46 12.18
N VAL A 900 2.07 28.29 12.89
CA VAL A 900 3.32 27.84 12.26
C VAL A 900 3.42 26.32 12.26
N GLN A 901 3.21 25.67 11.12
CA GLN A 901 3.37 24.22 10.99
C GLN A 901 4.83 23.77 11.06
N SER A 902 5.13 22.91 12.04
CA SER A 902 6.49 22.52 12.42
C SER A 902 7.17 21.65 11.36
N GLY A 903 7.90 22.29 10.44
CA GLY A 903 8.62 21.64 9.34
C GLY A 903 7.91 21.67 7.99
N VAL A 904 6.76 22.35 7.92
CA VAL A 904 6.08 22.70 6.65
C VAL A 904 6.40 24.16 6.29
N GLU A 905 6.38 25.07 7.26
CA GLU A 905 6.65 26.49 7.07
C GLU A 905 7.52 27.10 8.20
N GLN A 906 7.87 28.39 8.09
CA GLN A 906 8.86 29.05 8.97
C GLN A 906 8.26 30.13 9.87
N CYS A 907 7.09 30.66 9.50
CA CYS A 907 6.30 31.62 10.24
C CYS A 907 4.86 31.58 9.70
N ASP A 908 3.94 32.22 10.42
CA ASP A 908 2.60 32.60 9.96
C ASP A 908 2.13 33.73 10.90
N ASP A 909 1.53 34.80 10.35
CA ASP A 909 0.96 35.95 11.07
C ASP A 909 -0.50 36.24 10.66
N ALA A 910 -1.24 35.18 10.30
CA ALA A 910 -2.68 35.14 10.04
C ALA A 910 -3.14 36.00 8.85
N ASN A 911 -2.24 36.30 7.91
CA ASN A 911 -2.56 37.10 6.74
C ASN A 911 -1.69 36.75 5.51
N ALA A 912 -1.91 37.47 4.41
CA ALA A 912 -1.21 37.25 3.13
C ALA A 912 -0.75 38.57 2.49
N ASP A 913 -0.51 39.59 3.32
CA ASP A 913 0.42 40.65 3.00
C ASP A 913 1.84 40.06 2.90
N ASN A 914 2.80 40.90 2.56
CA ASN A 914 4.22 40.56 2.59
C ASN A 914 5.02 41.73 3.21
N THR A 915 4.34 42.74 3.76
CA THR A 915 4.94 43.95 4.36
C THR A 915 4.93 43.89 5.89
N ASP A 916 4.99 42.69 6.43
CA ASP A 916 5.14 42.28 7.82
C ASP A 916 6.05 41.04 7.94
N ALA A 917 6.22 40.52 9.17
CA ALA A 917 7.33 39.62 9.51
C ALA A 917 7.24 38.21 8.90
N CYS A 918 6.11 37.86 8.28
CA CYS A 918 5.95 36.68 7.47
C CYS A 918 5.51 37.05 6.05
N LEU A 919 6.15 36.46 5.05
CA LEU A 919 5.64 36.56 3.68
C LEU A 919 4.38 35.72 3.54
N GLY A 920 3.45 36.09 2.65
CA GLY A 920 2.33 35.27 2.18
C GLY A 920 2.72 33.98 1.41
N THR A 921 3.94 33.48 1.61
CA THR A 921 4.43 32.13 1.26
C THR A 921 5.08 31.39 2.46
N CYS A 922 4.89 31.93 3.66
CA CYS A 922 5.23 31.40 5.00
C CYS A 922 6.69 31.03 5.19
N LYS A 923 7.50 31.96 4.69
CA LYS A 923 8.91 32.14 5.01
C LYS A 923 9.04 33.42 5.80
N SER A 924 9.90 33.41 6.81
CA SER A 924 10.20 34.61 7.60
C SER A 924 10.66 35.72 6.66
N ALA A 925 9.98 36.87 6.70
CA ALA A 925 10.37 38.02 5.90
C ALA A 925 11.80 38.43 6.28
N ALA A 926 12.61 38.69 5.27
CA ALA A 926 14.05 38.77 5.40
C ALA A 926 14.63 39.66 4.30
N CYS A 927 15.22 40.77 4.72
CA CYS A 927 15.84 41.79 3.88
C CYS A 927 16.48 41.23 2.59
N GLY A 928 15.96 41.72 1.46
CA GLY A 928 16.23 41.25 0.11
C GLY A 928 15.19 40.27 -0.45
N ASP A 929 13.93 40.29 0.01
CA ASP A 929 12.89 39.35 -0.44
C ASP A 929 11.81 39.92 -1.41
N GLY A 930 11.71 41.24 -1.51
CA GLY A 930 10.91 41.97 -2.49
C GLY A 930 9.87 42.91 -1.90
N TYR A 931 9.75 43.00 -0.57
CA TYR A 931 8.65 43.69 0.10
C TYR A 931 9.14 44.53 1.30
N VAL A 932 8.67 45.78 1.39
CA VAL A 932 9.11 46.71 2.45
C VAL A 932 8.26 46.56 3.70
N GLN A 933 8.77 45.96 4.77
CA GLN A 933 7.99 45.75 5.99
C GLN A 933 7.71 47.04 6.78
N SER A 934 6.41 47.35 6.98
CA SER A 934 5.95 48.66 7.44
C SER A 934 6.34 48.95 8.90
N GLY A 935 7.45 49.67 9.11
CA GLY A 935 7.94 50.05 10.42
C GLY A 935 8.84 49.00 11.10
N VAL A 936 9.10 47.87 10.43
CA VAL A 936 10.21 46.96 10.76
C VAL A 936 11.47 47.42 10.04
N GLU A 937 11.34 47.81 8.77
CA GLU A 937 12.45 48.26 7.93
C GLU A 937 12.04 49.47 7.06
N ALA A 938 13.00 50.07 6.36
CA ALA A 938 12.83 51.36 5.68
C ALA A 938 12.79 51.25 4.15
N CYS A 939 13.30 50.15 3.59
CA CYS A 939 13.24 49.78 2.19
C CYS A 939 13.44 48.26 2.07
N ASP A 940 13.20 47.73 0.87
CA ASP A 940 13.59 46.42 0.38
C ASP A 940 13.55 46.52 -1.17
N ASP A 941 14.47 45.88 -1.88
CA ASP A 941 14.52 45.87 -3.35
C ASP A 941 14.61 44.44 -3.96
N GLY A 942 14.35 43.41 -3.16
CA GLY A 942 14.27 42.02 -3.60
C GLY A 942 15.61 41.35 -3.89
N ASN A 943 16.72 41.88 -3.37
CA ASN A 943 18.04 41.27 -3.54
C ASN A 943 18.99 41.53 -2.36
N GLN A 944 20.16 40.88 -2.37
CA GLN A 944 21.15 40.94 -1.28
C GLN A 944 22.42 41.69 -1.67
N VAL A 945 22.27 42.91 -2.18
CA VAL A 945 23.36 43.84 -2.51
C VAL A 945 23.19 45.08 -1.63
N ASP A 946 24.31 45.63 -1.12
CA ASP A 946 24.29 46.77 -0.20
C ASP A 946 24.23 48.14 -0.89
N ALA A 947 24.21 48.19 -2.23
CA ALA A 947 24.68 49.32 -3.02
C ALA A 947 23.69 49.77 -4.13
N ASP A 948 22.41 49.43 -3.98
CA ASP A 948 21.35 49.77 -4.92
C ASP A 948 20.15 50.49 -4.26
N GLY A 949 18.95 49.91 -4.23
CA GLY A 949 17.76 50.57 -3.70
C GLY A 949 17.65 50.51 -2.18
N CYS A 950 18.29 49.49 -1.59
CA CYS A 950 18.34 49.25 -0.16
C CYS A 950 19.71 48.70 0.28
N SER A 951 19.94 48.66 1.59
CA SER A 951 21.11 47.99 2.19
C SER A 951 20.74 46.59 2.70
N ASN A 952 21.70 45.68 2.90
CA ASN A 952 21.44 44.34 3.48
C ASN A 952 21.04 44.35 4.97
N GLN A 953 20.77 45.53 5.54
CA GLN A 953 20.16 45.73 6.86
C GLN A 953 18.78 46.41 6.77
N CYS A 954 18.24 46.49 5.55
CA CYS A 954 17.00 47.14 5.13
C CYS A 954 16.74 48.52 5.71
N LYS A 955 17.83 49.29 5.80
CA LYS A 955 17.83 50.74 6.00
C LYS A 955 17.91 51.41 4.64
N LEU A 956 17.17 52.51 4.49
CA LEU A 956 17.34 53.43 3.36
C LEU A 956 18.82 53.81 3.29
N PRO A 957 19.51 53.56 2.15
CA PRO A 957 20.90 53.95 1.98
C PRO A 957 21.03 55.46 2.18
N GLY A 958 22.06 55.88 2.91
CA GLY A 958 22.23 57.29 3.19
C GLY A 958 23.57 57.63 3.82
N CYS A 959 24.24 58.58 3.17
CA CYS A 959 25.53 59.13 3.51
C CYS A 959 25.99 58.99 4.98
N GLY A 960 27.15 58.34 5.13
CA GLY A 960 27.81 58.02 6.37
C GLY A 960 27.49 56.62 6.89
N ASP A 961 27.07 55.69 6.03
CA ASP A 961 26.79 54.29 6.38
C ASP A 961 27.91 53.30 6.03
N GLY A 962 28.89 53.74 5.23
CA GLY A 962 30.08 53.00 4.83
C GLY A 962 30.00 52.36 3.45
N VAL A 963 28.92 52.58 2.70
CA VAL A 963 28.70 52.00 1.36
C VAL A 963 28.40 53.10 0.34
N ILE A 964 29.29 53.27 -0.65
CA ILE A 964 29.15 54.30 -1.69
C ILE A 964 27.99 53.97 -2.63
N GLN A 965 26.94 54.79 -2.59
CA GLN A 965 25.68 54.56 -3.32
C GLN A 965 25.62 55.25 -4.70
N PRO A 966 24.63 54.90 -5.57
CA PRO A 966 24.43 55.50 -6.90
C PRO A 966 24.04 56.99 -6.92
N GLY A 967 24.98 57.86 -6.57
CA GLY A 967 24.81 59.32 -6.51
C GLY A 967 25.86 60.01 -5.64
N GLU A 968 26.56 59.24 -4.81
CA GLU A 968 27.59 59.69 -3.90
C GLU A 968 28.97 59.70 -4.57
N ALA A 969 29.85 60.58 -4.10
CA ALA A 969 31.23 60.67 -4.59
C ALA A 969 32.26 60.00 -3.66
N CYS A 970 31.82 59.68 -2.44
CA CYS A 970 32.53 59.02 -1.34
C CYS A 970 31.50 58.61 -0.28
N ASP A 971 31.86 57.69 0.59
CA ASP A 971 31.27 57.43 1.92
C ASP A 971 32.40 56.79 2.75
N ASP A 972 32.55 57.16 4.02
CA ASP A 972 33.56 56.59 4.93
C ASP A 972 33.00 56.04 6.26
N GLY A 973 31.68 55.89 6.36
CA GLY A 973 30.97 55.35 7.53
C GLY A 973 30.70 56.36 8.64
N ASN A 974 30.69 57.65 8.31
CA ASN A 974 30.52 58.73 9.28
C ASN A 974 29.86 60.00 8.66
N THR A 975 29.33 60.89 9.50
CA THR A 975 28.56 62.09 9.09
C THR A 975 29.22 63.40 9.54
N SER A 976 30.55 63.42 9.49
CA SER A 976 31.40 64.56 9.85
C SER A 976 31.54 65.54 8.66
N ASP A 977 31.66 66.83 8.99
CA ASP A 977 32.05 67.88 8.05
C ASP A 977 33.49 68.38 8.36
N GLU A 978 34.36 67.50 8.89
CA GLU A 978 35.76 67.82 9.25
C GLU A 978 36.81 66.92 8.57
N ASP A 979 36.40 65.97 7.72
CA ASP A 979 37.27 65.00 7.02
C ASP A 979 37.06 65.01 5.49
N ALA A 980 37.48 63.93 4.80
CA ALA A 980 37.49 63.89 3.35
C ALA A 980 36.10 63.70 2.70
N CYS A 981 35.10 63.23 3.45
CA CYS A 981 33.76 62.95 2.94
C CYS A 981 32.68 63.64 3.77
N ILE A 982 32.40 64.91 3.44
CA ILE A 982 31.43 65.75 4.17
C ILE A 982 30.04 65.08 4.19
N SER A 983 29.18 65.45 5.15
CA SER A 983 27.91 64.81 5.49
C SER A 983 26.81 64.83 4.40
N THR A 984 27.15 65.20 3.16
CA THR A 984 26.32 65.09 1.96
C THR A 984 26.97 64.25 0.85
N CYS A 985 27.93 63.40 1.24
CA CYS A 985 28.66 62.39 0.47
C CYS A 985 29.26 62.91 -0.83
N LYS A 986 30.01 64.00 -0.63
CA LYS A 986 30.85 64.67 -1.61
C LYS A 986 32.23 64.79 -1.04
N ASN A 987 33.23 64.68 -1.91
CA ASN A 987 34.61 64.95 -1.52
C ASN A 987 34.72 66.41 -1.05
N ALA A 988 35.34 66.61 0.11
CA ALA A 988 35.72 67.91 0.65
C ALA A 988 36.40 68.80 -0.42
N SER A 989 36.06 70.09 -0.42
CA SER A 989 36.32 70.97 -1.58
C SER A 989 36.88 72.33 -1.17
N CYS A 990 38.21 72.44 -1.24
CA CYS A 990 38.99 73.68 -1.09
C CYS A 990 38.27 74.96 -1.58
N GLY A 991 38.19 75.94 -0.68
CA GLY A 991 37.58 77.26 -0.87
C GLY A 991 36.13 77.36 -0.39
N ASP A 992 35.67 76.52 0.54
CA ASP A 992 34.28 76.48 1.02
C ASP A 992 34.05 77.07 2.43
N GLY A 993 35.10 77.28 3.21
CA GLY A 993 35.10 77.89 4.54
C GLY A 993 35.55 76.98 5.68
N HIS A 994 35.81 75.69 5.44
CA HIS A 994 36.26 74.72 6.44
C HIS A 994 37.60 74.08 6.05
N VAL A 995 38.38 73.59 7.03
CA VAL A 995 39.72 73.04 6.81
C VAL A 995 39.70 71.54 7.09
N PHE A 996 39.50 70.74 6.05
CA PHE A 996 39.27 69.30 6.19
C PHE A 996 40.57 68.54 6.45
N ALA A 997 40.56 67.70 7.49
CA ALA A 997 41.77 67.06 7.99
C ALA A 997 42.38 66.08 6.95
N ALA A 998 43.66 66.29 6.64
CA ALA A 998 44.43 65.55 5.62
C ALA A 998 43.98 65.74 4.15
N VAL A 999 42.95 66.55 3.87
CA VAL A 999 42.62 67.03 2.52
C VAL A 999 43.49 68.24 2.18
N GLU A 1000 43.59 69.21 3.10
CA GLU A 1000 44.29 70.47 2.86
C GLU A 1000 45.00 71.04 4.10
N LYS A 1001 45.47 72.30 4.02
CA LYS A 1001 46.31 72.94 5.06
C LYS A 1001 45.77 74.30 5.55
N CYS A 1002 44.85 74.89 4.80
CA CYS A 1002 44.10 76.09 5.15
C CYS A 1002 42.86 76.18 4.25
N ASP A 1003 41.94 77.04 4.63
CA ASP A 1003 40.81 77.49 3.83
C ASP A 1003 40.44 78.90 4.36
N ASP A 1004 40.08 79.82 3.46
CA ASP A 1004 39.63 81.18 3.80
C ASP A 1004 38.28 81.56 3.16
N GLY A 1005 37.47 80.55 2.81
CA GLY A 1005 36.11 80.66 2.29
C GLY A 1005 36.02 81.02 0.81
N ASN A 1006 37.14 80.95 0.07
CA ASN A 1006 37.15 81.25 -1.36
C ASN A 1006 38.35 80.65 -2.14
N LEU A 1007 38.43 80.93 -3.45
CA LEU A 1007 39.47 80.44 -4.36
C LEU A 1007 40.30 81.57 -5.00
N GLN A 1008 40.50 82.68 -4.29
CA GLN A 1008 41.45 83.73 -4.65
C GLN A 1008 42.86 83.38 -4.11
N ALA A 1009 43.84 84.23 -4.40
CA ALA A 1009 45.22 84.08 -3.94
C ALA A 1009 45.70 85.40 -3.32
N GLY A 1010 46.44 85.31 -2.22
CA GLY A 1010 47.01 86.44 -1.49
C GLY A 1010 46.22 86.91 -0.27
N ASP A 1011 45.07 86.31 0.06
CA ASP A 1011 44.23 86.69 1.20
C ASP A 1011 44.41 85.83 2.47
N GLY A 1012 44.89 84.59 2.37
CA GLY A 1012 45.28 83.75 3.51
C GLY A 1012 45.67 82.33 3.13
N CYS A 1013 44.94 81.77 2.18
CA CYS A 1013 45.18 80.49 1.55
C CYS A 1013 45.41 80.66 0.03
N SER A 1014 45.71 79.56 -0.66
CA SER A 1014 45.88 79.55 -2.12
C SER A 1014 44.72 78.78 -2.79
N PRO A 1015 44.48 78.93 -4.11
CA PRO A 1015 43.46 78.18 -4.85
C PRO A 1015 43.72 76.66 -4.98
N LEU A 1016 44.70 76.13 -4.24
CA LEU A 1016 45.03 74.70 -4.09
C LEU A 1016 45.15 74.32 -2.59
N CYS A 1017 44.63 75.17 -1.72
CA CYS A 1017 44.59 75.08 -0.27
C CYS A 1017 45.92 74.76 0.46
N GLU A 1018 47.02 75.31 -0.08
CA GLU A 1018 48.30 75.47 0.61
C GLU A 1018 48.46 76.89 1.22
N LEU A 1019 49.10 76.98 2.38
CA LEU A 1019 49.34 78.23 3.13
C LEU A 1019 50.30 79.19 2.39
N GLU A 1020 49.83 80.40 2.06
CA GLU A 1020 50.64 81.43 1.39
C GLU A 1020 51.51 82.23 2.38
N GLY A 1021 52.72 81.74 2.64
CA GLY A 1021 53.61 82.29 3.68
C GLY A 1021 54.28 83.65 3.36
N GLY A 1022 53.71 84.75 3.86
CA GLY A 1022 54.29 86.10 3.88
C GLY A 1022 54.86 86.54 5.26
N THR A 1023 55.96 87.30 5.29
CA THR A 1023 56.77 87.49 6.52
C THR A 1023 56.46 88.75 7.37
N GLY A 1024 56.08 88.53 8.64
CA GLY A 1024 56.59 89.28 9.80
C GLY A 1024 55.76 90.42 10.43
N GLY A 1025 55.63 90.43 11.77
CA GLY A 1025 55.02 91.54 12.54
C GLY A 1025 54.77 91.25 14.03
N ALA A 1026 55.72 91.56 14.91
CA ALA A 1026 55.74 91.18 16.34
C ALA A 1026 54.71 91.85 17.30
N GLY A 1027 54.35 91.17 18.42
CA GLY A 1027 54.15 91.85 19.73
C GLY A 1027 53.12 91.28 20.74
N GLY A 1028 53.52 91.13 22.01
CA GLY A 1028 52.66 91.08 23.23
C GLY A 1028 52.05 89.70 23.59
N THR A 1029 52.38 88.95 24.66
CA THR A 1029 52.55 89.16 26.12
C THR A 1029 51.28 89.12 27.01
N GLY A 1030 50.96 87.94 27.54
CA GLY A 1030 50.86 87.71 29.00
C GLY A 1030 49.48 87.71 29.71
N GLY A 1031 49.25 86.69 30.56
CA GLY A 1031 48.52 86.88 31.84
C GLY A 1031 47.42 85.86 32.22
N SER A 1032 47.38 85.54 33.53
CA SER A 1032 46.39 84.77 34.32
C SER A 1032 44.89 85.01 34.03
N GLY A 1033 43.95 84.15 34.46
CA GLY A 1033 44.03 82.89 35.22
C GLY A 1033 42.84 82.69 36.21
N THR A 1034 42.75 81.52 36.86
CA THR A 1034 41.71 81.07 37.84
C THR A 1034 40.29 80.82 37.27
N GLY A 1035 39.51 79.84 37.74
CA GLY A 1035 39.81 78.73 38.67
C GLY A 1035 38.56 78.03 39.26
N ALA A 1036 38.77 76.91 39.98
CA ALA A 1036 37.80 76.15 40.82
C ALA A 1036 36.64 75.39 40.10
N SER A 1037 36.07 74.30 40.63
CA SER A 1037 36.53 73.33 41.66
C SER A 1037 35.58 72.11 41.76
N ALA A 1038 36.15 70.89 41.81
CA ALA A 1038 35.61 69.62 42.37
C ALA A 1038 34.25 69.06 41.86
N GLY A 1039 33.98 67.74 41.90
CA GLY A 1039 34.89 66.61 42.17
C GLY A 1039 34.21 65.40 42.86
N THR A 1040 34.72 64.19 42.59
CA THR A 1040 34.40 62.88 43.23
C THR A 1040 32.97 62.31 43.02
N GLY A 1041 32.75 61.00 42.87
CA GLY A 1041 33.68 59.88 42.61
C GLY A 1041 33.20 58.50 43.08
N ALA A 1042 33.73 57.41 42.49
CA ALA A 1042 33.86 56.02 43.01
C ALA A 1042 32.56 55.24 43.41
N SER A 1043 32.50 53.89 43.44
CA SER A 1043 33.49 52.81 43.19
C SER A 1043 32.80 51.53 42.67
N ALA A 1044 33.58 50.55 42.20
CA ALA A 1044 33.17 49.30 41.55
C ALA A 1044 32.89 48.09 42.49
N GLY A 1045 32.33 47.01 41.91
CA GLY A 1045 32.48 45.62 42.34
C GLY A 1045 31.17 44.83 42.63
N SER A 1046 31.05 43.50 42.47
CA SER A 1046 31.56 42.50 41.49
C SER A 1046 31.32 41.04 42.00
N GLY A 1047 30.66 40.18 41.20
CA GLY A 1047 30.74 38.71 41.27
C GLY A 1047 29.80 37.96 42.25
N GLY A 1048 29.50 36.67 42.00
CA GLY A 1048 28.88 35.83 43.07
C GLY A 1048 28.28 34.43 42.82
N THR A 1049 27.87 34.04 41.60
CA THR A 1049 27.44 32.66 41.23
C THR A 1049 26.31 32.02 42.12
N PRO A 1050 26.00 30.69 42.18
CA PRO A 1050 24.62 30.23 41.91
C PRO A 1050 23.95 29.35 42.99
N GLY A 1051 22.66 29.02 42.81
CA GLY A 1051 21.93 28.10 43.69
C GLY A 1051 20.70 27.45 43.02
N SER A 1052 20.40 26.20 43.40
CA SER A 1052 19.31 25.38 42.86
C SER A 1052 18.24 25.06 43.92
N GLY A 1053 17.03 24.69 43.49
CA GLY A 1053 15.97 24.16 44.35
C GLY A 1053 14.60 24.11 43.68
N GLY A 1054 13.90 22.97 43.80
CA GLY A 1054 12.50 22.82 43.38
C GLY A 1054 11.64 22.31 44.53
N GLY A 1055 10.30 22.36 44.40
CA GLY A 1055 9.40 21.91 45.48
C GLY A 1055 7.90 22.03 45.21
N THR A 1056 7.31 20.92 44.74
CA THR A 1056 6.01 20.35 45.19
C THR A 1056 4.78 21.24 45.48
N ALA A 1057 3.77 21.08 44.60
CA ALA A 1057 2.41 20.56 44.90
C ALA A 1057 1.36 21.35 45.75
N GLY A 1058 0.10 21.18 45.33
CA GLY A 1058 -1.13 21.61 46.02
C GLY A 1058 -1.84 22.79 45.33
N GLY A 1059 -3.16 22.81 45.09
CA GLY A 1059 -4.18 21.76 45.22
C GLY A 1059 -5.49 22.29 45.84
N GLN A 1060 -6.62 22.15 45.11
CA GLN A 1060 -7.97 22.68 45.45
C GLN A 1060 -8.07 24.23 45.44
N GLY A 1061 -9.21 24.86 45.14
CA GLY A 1061 -10.45 24.31 44.56
C GLY A 1061 -11.63 25.30 44.56
N SER A 1062 -12.56 25.05 43.62
CA SER A 1062 -14.02 25.29 43.71
C SER A 1062 -14.67 26.66 43.37
N SER A 1063 -15.76 26.52 42.59
CA SER A 1063 -17.09 27.17 42.69
C SER A 1063 -17.35 28.66 42.31
N ASP A 1064 -18.54 28.81 41.70
CA ASP A 1064 -19.46 29.97 41.63
C ASP A 1064 -19.20 31.16 40.67
N SER A 1065 -20.24 31.80 40.07
CA SER A 1065 -21.46 31.29 39.39
C SER A 1065 -22.31 32.44 38.75
N SER A 1066 -23.09 32.08 37.72
CA SER A 1066 -24.36 32.74 37.27
C SER A 1066 -24.37 34.08 36.50
N SER A 1067 -25.48 34.27 35.75
CA SER A 1067 -26.06 35.55 35.25
C SER A 1067 -25.36 36.25 34.05
N GLY A 1068 -26.06 36.79 33.03
CA GLY A 1068 -27.50 36.75 32.68
C GLY A 1068 -27.93 37.86 31.68
N CYS A 1069 -29.05 37.65 30.95
CA CYS A 1069 -29.72 38.58 29.99
C CYS A 1069 -29.00 38.88 28.63
N GLY A 1070 -29.69 39.16 27.51
CA GLY A 1070 -31.14 39.04 27.20
C GLY A 1070 -31.64 39.86 25.97
N CYS A 1071 -32.52 39.27 25.14
CA CYS A 1071 -33.24 39.86 23.98
C CYS A 1071 -32.37 40.19 22.72
N ARG A 1072 -32.87 40.30 21.47
CA ARG A 1072 -34.24 40.59 20.95
C ARG A 1072 -34.44 40.10 19.48
N VAL A 1073 -35.68 39.80 19.06
CA VAL A 1073 -36.12 39.40 17.68
C VAL A 1073 -36.48 40.63 16.80
N PRO A 1074 -36.59 40.56 15.43
CA PRO A 1074 -37.77 39.97 14.73
C PRO A 1074 -37.59 39.33 13.31
N ALA A 1075 -38.67 38.67 12.88
CA ALA A 1075 -39.16 38.16 11.55
C ALA A 1075 -38.57 38.67 10.20
N GLY A 1076 -38.77 37.98 9.06
CA GLY A 1076 -39.49 36.71 8.78
C GLY A 1076 -39.94 36.52 7.30
N ASP A 1077 -40.79 35.49 7.06
CA ASP A 1077 -41.63 35.15 5.87
C ASP A 1077 -41.00 34.86 4.47
N GLY A 1078 -41.46 33.76 3.83
CA GLY A 1078 -41.32 33.53 2.37
C GLY A 1078 -41.35 32.07 1.87
N ALA A 1079 -42.51 31.56 1.41
CA ALA A 1079 -42.69 30.21 0.83
C ALA A 1079 -43.53 30.27 -0.48
N PRO A 1080 -43.99 29.15 -1.10
CA PRO A 1080 -43.21 28.12 -1.82
C PRO A 1080 -43.69 27.93 -3.29
N GLY A 1081 -43.15 26.94 -4.03
CA GLY A 1081 -43.62 26.56 -5.39
C GLY A 1081 -43.27 25.11 -5.78
N ALA A 1082 -44.04 24.46 -6.66
CA ALA A 1082 -44.00 23.01 -6.90
C ALA A 1082 -44.33 22.57 -8.35
N LEU A 1083 -44.41 21.24 -8.58
CA LEU A 1083 -44.86 20.50 -9.80
C LEU A 1083 -43.81 20.35 -10.95
N ALA A 1084 -43.82 19.31 -11.80
CA ALA A 1084 -44.37 17.93 -11.71
C ALA A 1084 -43.85 17.02 -12.85
N SER A 1085 -44.07 15.71 -12.72
CA SER A 1085 -43.66 14.58 -13.58
C SER A 1085 -44.18 14.57 -15.03
N LEU A 1086 -43.55 13.76 -15.90
CA LEU A 1086 -44.26 12.69 -16.66
C LEU A 1086 -43.35 11.54 -17.16
N LEU A 1087 -43.94 10.39 -17.48
CA LEU A 1087 -43.30 9.12 -17.90
C LEU A 1087 -43.51 8.80 -19.40
N GLY A 1088 -42.77 7.81 -19.94
CA GLY A 1088 -43.16 7.04 -21.15
C GLY A 1088 -41.98 6.56 -22.03
N LEU A 1089 -41.26 5.46 -21.78
CA LEU A 1089 -41.57 4.02 -21.91
C LEU A 1089 -41.65 3.40 -23.34
N LEU A 1090 -40.72 2.45 -23.58
CA LEU A 1090 -40.91 1.08 -24.15
C LEU A 1090 -40.47 0.74 -25.61
N ALA A 1091 -39.59 -0.29 -25.70
CA ALA A 1091 -39.47 -1.35 -26.74
C ALA A 1091 -39.08 -1.02 -28.21
N LEU A 1092 -38.55 -1.96 -29.04
CA LEU A 1092 -37.67 -3.15 -28.84
C LEU A 1092 -37.21 -3.67 -30.24
N ALA A 1093 -36.18 -4.54 -30.26
CA ALA A 1093 -35.94 -5.64 -31.24
C ALA A 1093 -34.96 -5.47 -32.43
N LEU A 1094 -33.77 -6.07 -32.25
CA LEU A 1094 -33.19 -7.17 -33.08
C LEU A 1094 -33.15 -7.04 -34.62
N ARG A 1095 -31.92 -6.98 -35.21
CA ARG A 1095 -31.28 -8.17 -35.87
C ARG A 1095 -29.87 -7.96 -36.50
N LYS A 1096 -28.95 -8.84 -36.08
CA LYS A 1096 -27.96 -9.62 -36.87
C LYS A 1096 -27.03 -8.96 -37.93
N ARG A 1097 -25.73 -9.08 -37.60
CA ARG A 1097 -24.62 -9.74 -38.37
C ARG A 1097 -23.75 -8.96 -39.39
N ARG A 1098 -22.46 -8.98 -39.05
CA ARG A 1098 -21.26 -9.38 -39.86
C ARG A 1098 -20.54 -8.38 -40.79
N LYS A 1099 -19.36 -7.95 -40.31
CA LYS A 1099 -18.01 -8.37 -40.75
C LYS A 1099 -17.49 -7.86 -42.12
N VAL A 1100 -16.35 -7.15 -42.09
CA VAL A 1100 -15.06 -7.44 -42.79
C VAL A 1100 -14.23 -6.15 -43.04
N ARG A 1101 -13.01 -6.09 -42.47
CA ARG A 1101 -11.79 -5.31 -42.88
C ARG A 1101 -11.92 -3.77 -43.06
N TYR A 1102 -10.86 -2.99 -42.85
CA TYR A 1102 -9.43 -3.35 -42.72
C TYR A 1102 -9.00 -3.75 -41.30
#